data_AF-A0AA88YWF4-F1
#
_entry.id   AF-A0AA88YWF4-F1
#
_cell.length_a   1.000
_cell.length_b   1.000
_cell.length_c   1.000
_cell.angle_alpha   90.00
_cell.angle_beta   90.00
_cell.angle_gamma   90.00
#
_symmetry.space_group_name_H-M   'P 1'
#
loop_
_entity.id
_entity.type
_entity.pdbx_description
1 polymer ?
#
loop_
_entity_poly.entity_id
_entity_poly.type
_entity_poly.pdbx_seq_one_letter_code
_entity_poly.pdbx_strand_id
1 'polypeptide(L)'
;MHVITRGVLLSRSVRLQVSRMRWYKTVDWSSTKPSVHLVTLGSCPRKSMADFEWLCPALPKLNDKKDTPSNAPVHMESNTTVTIVLIIVPFLLLISGIIVAIYLRRRSKPIRKNVEGGLYSKHQEFVNYATGLAWSHYTGYLSKILPEFERVMVESVTYKAYPDRIITEWILLCPKSGKSSRITDDPRITLEESLTIPGSKPTIDVYRITEDKESKPWYCCIEFPSSLMSLGKEAGVISEDTIALEVKRFSFYIMNILNHEKNSGCRGKAVALYYDDKNSESTHCVSQVLLDHIERVQHRRENKDDRVLPQVCLLHTGLQHRKTTEKFLDFEKTVSTKCQPSILDLKADDQRIVLKIINQSRWIVLYDIQGDIHSDYEWVIKSIEKRIKDGTCDLIAVFSGPDQENTTRFIPWTIAIDIDQEKHASDKVKRIICGETVQLSSDIVLGDLSFGLTWAFYINYLKYVLPDLFHRMKETILHESQNASLDQRRHKQVISKCLWQIIPTTCKFTTLNEFDEDLSTPIPVKPLKTQLFGTKRVFTCSLYHFKRSSFDYYFLGDVFTPCKVLWAMKESDIVRLSDRNMEKQRNRLKSQMNSLLKTVQKIDSPDLNIKVISFNDRGKKKLSEIMCEQIDSDVKMIEGNEGVPTPAEHMPLLERS
;
A
#
# COMPACT_ATOMS: atom_id res chain seq x y z
N MET A 1 -54.94 13.40 -32.20
CA MET A 1 -54.44 14.13 -33.38
C MET A 1 -53.34 15.08 -32.94
N HIS A 2 -52.18 15.00 -33.59
CA HIS A 2 -51.14 16.03 -33.83
C HIS A 2 -51.54 17.50 -33.48
N VAL A 3 -50.69 18.43 -33.01
CA VAL A 3 -49.23 18.51 -32.77
C VAL A 3 -48.93 19.92 -32.19
N ILE A 4 -47.79 20.06 -31.48
CA ILE A 4 -46.89 21.24 -31.41
C ILE A 4 -47.12 22.44 -30.43
N THR A 5 -46.16 22.48 -29.48
CA THR A 5 -45.37 23.60 -28.87
C THR A 5 -46.01 24.80 -28.18
N ARG A 6 -45.47 25.13 -27.00
CA ARG A 6 -44.51 26.26 -26.82
C ARG A 6 -43.75 26.14 -25.49
N GLY A 7 -42.44 26.29 -25.56
CA GLY A 7 -41.56 26.39 -24.39
C GLY A 7 -41.50 27.82 -23.85
N VAL A 8 -41.15 27.95 -22.57
CA VAL A 8 -40.63 29.17 -21.96
C VAL A 8 -39.56 28.80 -20.93
N LEU A 9 -38.40 29.43 -21.10
CA LEU A 9 -37.24 29.49 -20.21
C LEU A 9 -37.61 29.85 -18.76
N LEU A 10 -36.92 29.27 -17.79
CA LEU A 10 -36.56 29.97 -16.54
C LEU A 10 -35.32 29.32 -15.92
N SER A 11 -34.18 29.98 -16.12
CA SER A 11 -32.93 29.74 -15.39
C SER A 11 -33.07 30.19 -13.93
N ARG A 12 -32.72 29.32 -12.97
CA ARG A 12 -32.52 29.72 -11.57
C ARG A 12 -31.05 29.53 -11.16
N SER A 13 -30.42 30.70 -11.00
CA SER A 13 -29.30 31.10 -10.16
C SER A 13 -28.66 30.07 -9.23
N VAL A 14 -27.37 29.80 -9.47
CA VAL A 14 -26.42 29.30 -8.47
C VAL A 14 -25.68 30.50 -7.87
N ARG A 15 -25.93 30.80 -6.60
CA ARG A 15 -25.14 31.76 -5.80
C ARG A 15 -23.90 31.04 -5.26
N LEU A 16 -22.72 31.42 -5.75
CA LEU A 16 -21.43 31.06 -5.15
C LEU A 16 -21.09 32.12 -4.09
N GLN A 17 -21.04 31.70 -2.82
CA GLN A 17 -20.43 32.47 -1.73
C GLN A 17 -18.91 32.32 -1.81
N VAL A 18 -18.22 33.39 -2.18
CA VAL A 18 -16.77 33.53 -2.04
C VAL A 18 -16.48 34.07 -0.64
N SER A 19 -15.85 33.25 0.20
CA SER A 19 -15.42 33.64 1.54
C SER A 19 -13.98 34.14 1.51
N ARG A 20 -13.82 35.45 1.74
CA ARG A 20 -12.72 36.17 2.41
C ARG A 20 -11.30 35.58 2.34
N MET A 21 -10.49 36.09 1.40
CA MET A 21 -9.03 36.18 1.59
C MET A 21 -8.68 37.55 2.22
N ARG A 22 -8.00 37.52 3.37
CA ARG A 22 -7.42 38.69 4.03
C ARG A 22 -6.19 39.13 3.24
N TRP A 23 -6.20 40.38 2.78
CA TRP A 23 -5.02 41.08 2.29
C TRP A 23 -4.26 41.66 3.47
N TYR A 24 -3.01 41.26 3.68
CA TYR A 24 -2.07 42.05 4.47
C TYR A 24 -1.49 43.13 3.57
N LYS A 25 -1.67 44.37 4.03
CA LYS A 25 -1.22 45.60 3.42
C LYS A 25 0.13 45.93 4.05
N THR A 26 1.22 45.77 3.31
CA THR A 26 2.48 46.47 3.61
C THR A 26 2.73 47.42 2.46
N VAL A 27 2.55 48.69 2.76
CA VAL A 27 2.86 49.83 1.93
C VAL A 27 4.35 50.10 2.12
N ASP A 28 5.11 50.11 1.03
CA ASP A 28 6.37 50.84 0.99
C ASP A 28 6.38 51.72 -0.26
N TRP A 29 6.58 53.03 -0.04
CA TRP A 29 6.59 54.07 -1.07
C TRP A 29 8.04 54.48 -1.28
N SER A 30 8.65 54.05 -2.38
CA SER A 30 9.70 54.86 -3.00
C SER A 30 9.93 54.47 -4.47
N SER A 31 9.98 55.50 -5.32
CA SER A 31 10.48 55.56 -6.71
C SER A 31 9.57 55.16 -7.89
N THR A 32 8.91 56.20 -8.39
CA THR A 32 8.72 56.66 -9.79
C THR A 32 9.11 55.77 -11.00
N LYS A 33 8.10 55.60 -11.88
CA LYS A 33 8.07 55.27 -13.33
C LYS A 33 8.22 53.79 -13.76
N PRO A 34 7.22 53.21 -14.46
CA PRO A 34 7.39 51.96 -15.19
C PRO A 34 7.82 52.24 -16.64
N SER A 35 8.97 51.70 -17.04
CA SER A 35 9.33 51.47 -18.43
C SER A 35 8.98 50.03 -18.82
N VAL A 36 8.18 49.88 -19.87
CA VAL A 36 7.84 48.59 -20.48
C VAL A 36 9.02 48.18 -21.35
N HIS A 37 9.78 47.17 -20.91
CA HIS A 37 10.72 46.46 -21.77
C HIS A 37 10.19 45.07 -22.06
N LEU A 38 9.82 44.88 -23.33
CA LEU A 38 9.54 43.60 -23.95
C LEU A 38 10.86 42.82 -24.03
N VAL A 39 10.99 41.74 -23.26
CA VAL A 39 12.08 40.77 -23.44
C VAL A 39 11.49 39.53 -24.09
N THR A 40 11.77 39.39 -25.38
CA THR A 40 11.59 38.18 -26.17
C THR A 40 12.73 37.21 -25.88
N LEU A 41 12.40 35.98 -25.51
CA LEU A 41 13.34 34.86 -25.51
C LEU A 41 12.65 33.60 -26.07
N GLY A 42 13.29 33.02 -27.09
CA GLY A 42 13.41 31.58 -27.20
C GLY A 42 12.40 30.84 -28.05
N SER A 43 12.54 30.97 -29.36
CA SER A 43 12.03 30.05 -30.39
C SER A 43 12.44 28.59 -30.14
N CYS A 44 11.49 27.65 -30.29
CA CYS A 44 11.74 26.22 -30.44
C CYS A 44 10.97 25.67 -31.66
N PRO A 45 11.52 24.70 -32.43
CA PRO A 45 11.14 24.49 -33.82
C PRO A 45 10.00 23.49 -34.01
N ARG A 46 9.22 23.74 -35.07
CA ARG A 46 8.27 22.81 -35.68
C ARG A 46 9.00 21.55 -36.17
N LYS A 47 8.45 20.37 -35.85
CA LYS A 47 8.55 19.18 -36.72
C LYS A 47 7.17 18.57 -36.94
N SER A 48 7.00 18.15 -38.18
CA SER A 48 5.81 17.75 -38.92
C SER A 48 5.19 16.44 -38.45
N MET A 49 3.86 16.40 -38.45
CA MET A 49 3.08 15.17 -38.54
C MET A 49 3.01 14.73 -40.01
N ALA A 50 3.59 13.58 -40.31
CA ALA A 50 3.25 12.75 -41.44
C ALA A 50 3.27 11.29 -40.95
N ASP A 51 2.34 10.51 -41.48
CA ASP A 51 2.26 9.05 -41.47
C ASP A 51 1.85 8.40 -40.13
N PHE A 52 0.61 7.92 -40.07
CA PHE A 52 0.36 6.49 -40.12
C PHE A 52 -1.12 6.21 -40.37
N GLU A 53 -1.31 5.46 -41.44
CA GLU A 53 -2.55 5.00 -42.03
C GLU A 53 -2.72 3.50 -41.64
N TRP A 54 -3.94 2.96 -41.77
CA TRP A 54 -4.37 1.54 -41.70
C TRP A 54 -4.82 0.92 -40.37
N LEU A 55 -6.15 0.74 -40.22
CA LEU A 55 -6.85 -0.55 -40.47
C LEU A 55 -8.37 -0.40 -40.23
N CYS A 56 -9.15 -0.40 -41.32
CA CYS A 56 -10.58 -0.75 -41.32
C CYS A 56 -10.90 -1.40 -42.68
N PRO A 57 -11.51 -2.60 -42.71
CA PRO A 57 -11.80 -3.27 -43.97
C PRO A 57 -13.03 -2.66 -44.66
N ALA A 58 -12.91 -2.56 -45.98
CA ALA A 58 -13.86 -1.99 -46.91
C ALA A 58 -15.19 -2.77 -47.00
N LEU A 59 -16.28 -2.03 -47.19
CA LEU A 59 -17.53 -2.50 -47.80
C LEU A 59 -17.72 -1.77 -49.13
N PRO A 60 -18.26 -2.42 -50.19
CA PRO A 60 -18.23 -1.88 -51.54
C PRO A 60 -19.32 -0.84 -51.78
N LYS A 61 -18.96 0.22 -52.52
CA LYS A 61 -19.89 1.14 -53.18
C LYS A 61 -20.55 0.42 -54.35
N LEU A 62 -21.88 0.45 -54.42
CA LEU A 62 -22.65 0.16 -55.62
C LEU A 62 -23.16 1.48 -56.20
N ASN A 63 -22.83 1.70 -57.48
CA ASN A 63 -23.14 2.87 -58.26
C ASN A 63 -24.62 2.96 -58.63
N ASP A 64 -25.13 4.19 -58.58
CA ASP A 64 -26.38 4.61 -59.21
C ASP A 64 -26.32 4.47 -60.74
N LYS A 65 -27.31 3.81 -61.31
CA LYS A 65 -27.81 4.08 -62.67
C LYS A 65 -29.33 4.16 -62.63
N LYS A 66 -29.83 5.29 -63.16
CA LYS A 66 -31.23 5.55 -63.49
C LYS A 66 -31.73 4.54 -64.53
N ASP A 67 -32.96 4.05 -64.36
CA ASP A 67 -34.06 4.27 -65.32
C ASP A 67 -35.34 3.55 -64.81
N THR A 68 -36.44 4.31 -64.76
CA THR A 68 -37.85 3.84 -64.69
C THR A 68 -38.28 3.25 -66.04
N PRO A 69 -39.39 2.46 -66.21
CA PRO A 69 -40.65 2.55 -65.44
C PRO A 69 -41.46 1.24 -65.22
N SER A 70 -42.60 1.41 -64.53
CA SER A 70 -43.91 0.74 -64.70
C SER A 70 -44.44 -0.16 -63.55
N ASN A 71 -45.46 0.40 -62.91
CA ASN A 71 -46.70 -0.16 -62.33
C ASN A 71 -46.82 -1.67 -62.03
N ALA A 72 -46.96 -1.99 -60.74
CA ALA A 72 -47.92 -2.99 -60.22
C ALA A 72 -48.20 -2.72 -58.72
N PRO A 73 -49.43 -2.89 -58.21
CA PRO A 73 -49.75 -2.63 -56.81
C PRO A 73 -49.45 -3.88 -55.97
N VAL A 74 -48.61 -3.74 -54.95
CA VAL A 74 -48.44 -4.75 -53.90
C VAL A 74 -48.99 -4.18 -52.60
N HIS A 75 -50.13 -4.72 -52.17
CA HIS A 75 -50.57 -4.66 -50.79
C HIS A 75 -49.47 -5.23 -49.90
N MET A 76 -48.91 -4.42 -48.99
CA MET A 76 -48.10 -4.95 -47.90
C MET A 76 -48.55 -4.40 -46.55
N GLU A 77 -48.64 -5.36 -45.64
CA GLU A 77 -49.33 -5.38 -44.37
C GLU A 77 -48.70 -4.48 -43.30
N SER A 78 -49.55 -4.00 -42.39
CA SER A 78 -49.23 -3.17 -41.23
C SER A 78 -48.42 -3.87 -40.12
N ASN A 79 -47.87 -5.07 -40.35
CA ASN A 79 -47.16 -5.87 -39.35
C ASN A 79 -45.64 -5.59 -39.27
N THR A 80 -45.04 -4.99 -40.30
CA THR A 80 -43.59 -4.72 -40.32
C THR A 80 -43.22 -3.59 -39.36
N THR A 81 -44.10 -2.60 -39.20
CA THR A 81 -43.84 -1.42 -38.35
C THR A 81 -43.83 -1.78 -36.86
N VAL A 82 -44.66 -2.72 -36.42
CA VAL A 82 -44.73 -3.15 -35.00
C VAL A 82 -43.48 -3.96 -34.62
N THR A 83 -43.00 -4.81 -35.53
CA THR A 83 -41.80 -5.63 -35.30
C THR A 83 -40.53 -4.77 -35.24
N ILE A 84 -40.44 -3.74 -36.09
CA ILE A 84 -39.33 -2.78 -36.08
C ILE A 84 -39.30 -1.98 -34.77
N VAL A 85 -40.45 -1.56 -34.23
CA VAL A 85 -40.53 -0.82 -32.96
C VAL A 85 -40.15 -1.71 -31.77
N LEU A 86 -40.57 -2.98 -31.75
CA LEU A 86 -40.26 -3.92 -30.67
C LEU A 86 -38.77 -4.31 -30.58
N ILE A 87 -38.01 -4.21 -31.68
CA ILE A 87 -36.58 -4.54 -31.69
C ILE A 87 -35.71 -3.29 -31.50
N ILE A 88 -36.07 -2.18 -32.13
CA ILE A 88 -35.25 -0.96 -32.12
C ILE A 88 -35.31 -0.25 -30.77
N VAL A 89 -36.48 -0.21 -30.11
CA VAL A 89 -36.62 0.51 -28.84
C VAL A 89 -35.78 -0.11 -27.71
N PRO A 90 -35.80 -1.45 -27.48
CA PRO A 90 -34.91 -2.06 -26.49
C PRO A 90 -33.43 -1.89 -26.82
N PHE A 91 -33.06 -1.95 -28.10
CA PHE A 91 -31.69 -1.77 -28.55
C PHE A 91 -31.17 -0.34 -28.30
N LEU A 92 -32.00 0.68 -28.56
CA LEU A 92 -31.67 2.08 -28.26
C LEU A 92 -31.60 2.34 -26.75
N LEU A 93 -32.45 1.71 -25.94
CA LEU A 93 -32.38 1.79 -24.48
C LEU A 93 -31.10 1.13 -23.93
N LEU A 94 -30.68 -0.01 -24.50
CA LEU A 94 -29.42 -0.67 -24.16
C LEU A 94 -28.22 0.23 -24.49
N ILE A 95 -28.19 0.81 -25.70
CA ILE A 95 -27.13 1.73 -26.12
C ILE A 95 -27.09 2.97 -25.22
N SER A 96 -28.25 3.55 -24.91
CA SER A 96 -28.35 4.68 -23.98
C SER A 96 -27.79 4.33 -22.60
N GLY A 97 -28.13 3.16 -22.06
CA GLY A 97 -27.59 2.65 -20.79
C GLY A 97 -26.06 2.49 -20.83
N ILE A 98 -25.51 1.95 -21.92
CA ILE A 98 -24.06 1.81 -22.12
C ILE A 98 -23.38 3.19 -22.20
N ILE A 99 -23.95 4.15 -22.95
CA ILE A 99 -23.42 5.51 -23.08
C ILE A 99 -23.43 6.23 -21.73
N VAL A 100 -24.52 6.13 -20.97
CA VAL A 100 -24.62 6.70 -19.61
C VAL A 100 -23.60 6.06 -18.68
N ALA A 101 -23.43 4.74 -18.71
CA ALA A 101 -22.42 4.04 -17.91
C ALA A 101 -20.98 4.47 -18.27
N ILE A 102 -20.66 4.59 -19.56
CA ILE A 102 -19.36 5.09 -20.04
C ILE A 102 -19.15 6.55 -19.61
N TYR A 103 -20.18 7.39 -19.73
CA TYR A 103 -20.14 8.79 -19.35
C TYR A 103 -19.92 8.97 -17.84
N LEU A 104 -20.66 8.24 -16.99
CA LEU A 104 -20.47 8.22 -15.54
C LEU A 104 -19.09 7.69 -15.15
N ARG A 105 -18.59 6.65 -15.84
CA ARG A 105 -17.23 6.11 -15.65
C ARG A 105 -16.13 7.08 -16.08
N ARG A 106 -16.37 7.92 -17.10
CA ARG A 106 -15.41 8.96 -17.54
C ARG A 106 -15.45 10.19 -16.64
N ARG A 107 -16.62 10.60 -16.14
CA ARG A 107 -16.79 11.79 -15.29
C ARG A 107 -16.35 11.58 -13.84
N SER A 108 -16.37 10.33 -13.35
CA SER A 108 -15.83 9.97 -12.03
C SER A 108 -14.30 10.07 -11.94
N LYS A 109 -13.56 9.82 -13.03
CA LYS A 109 -12.09 9.91 -13.06
C LYS A 109 -11.49 11.27 -12.65
N PRO A 110 -11.95 12.43 -13.18
CA PRO A 110 -11.42 13.73 -12.79
C PRO A 110 -11.85 14.17 -11.39
N ILE A 111 -13.05 13.79 -10.94
CA ILE A 111 -13.51 14.06 -9.56
C ILE A 111 -12.65 13.27 -8.56
N ARG A 112 -12.29 12.03 -8.90
CA ARG A 112 -11.38 11.19 -8.11
C ARG A 112 -9.97 11.81 -8.01
N LYS A 113 -9.41 12.29 -9.12
CA LYS A 113 -8.10 13.01 -9.14
C LYS A 113 -8.09 14.30 -8.29
N ASN A 114 -9.15 15.10 -8.33
CA ASN A 114 -9.23 16.36 -7.56
C ASN A 114 -9.54 16.10 -6.07
N VAL A 115 -10.40 15.10 -5.82
CA VAL A 115 -10.55 14.26 -4.61
C VAL A 115 -9.25 14.07 -3.84
N GLU A 116 -8.41 13.34 -4.57
CA GLU A 116 -7.14 12.82 -4.16
C GLU A 116 -6.12 13.97 -3.98
N GLY A 117 -5.85 14.78 -5.01
CA GLY A 117 -4.77 15.79 -4.98
C GLY A 117 -4.83 16.83 -3.83
N GLY A 118 -6.02 17.15 -3.31
CA GLY A 118 -6.18 18.10 -2.19
C GLY A 118 -5.78 17.53 -0.82
N LEU A 119 -5.89 16.22 -0.61
CA LEU A 119 -5.50 15.54 0.64
C LEU A 119 -4.02 15.17 0.66
N TYR A 120 -3.42 14.87 -0.49
CA TYR A 120 -2.03 14.43 -0.56
C TYR A 120 -1.02 15.57 -0.41
N SER A 121 -1.31 16.77 -0.91
CA SER A 121 -0.32 17.85 -1.03
C SER A 121 0.15 18.48 0.30
N LYS A 122 -0.60 18.34 1.40
CA LYS A 122 -0.24 18.98 2.68
C LYS A 122 0.40 18.07 3.73
N HIS A 123 0.40 16.75 3.51
CA HIS A 123 0.92 15.75 4.47
C HIS A 123 1.92 14.75 3.84
N GLN A 124 2.26 14.89 2.55
CA GLN A 124 3.09 13.92 1.83
C GLN A 124 4.56 13.89 2.26
N GLU A 125 5.11 14.97 2.81
CA GLU A 125 6.57 15.12 2.95
C GLU A 125 7.22 14.13 3.94
N PHE A 126 6.46 13.47 4.82
CA PHE A 126 7.02 12.58 5.86
C PHE A 126 6.29 11.24 6.03
N VAL A 127 5.59 10.77 5.01
CA VAL A 127 4.85 9.51 5.10
C VAL A 127 5.79 8.31 4.92
N ASN A 128 5.72 7.33 5.83
CA ASN A 128 6.47 6.07 5.76
C ASN A 128 5.49 4.89 5.56
N TYR A 129 5.30 4.47 4.31
CA TYR A 129 4.46 3.31 3.96
C TYR A 129 5.22 2.00 4.24
N ALA A 130 6.49 1.99 3.89
CA ALA A 130 7.38 0.84 3.87
C ALA A 130 7.40 0.06 5.18
N THR A 131 7.49 0.75 6.31
CA THR A 131 7.58 0.10 7.62
C THR A 131 6.30 -0.69 7.92
N GLY A 132 5.13 -0.06 7.75
CA GLY A 132 3.84 -0.73 7.94
C GLY A 132 3.63 -1.90 6.95
N LEU A 133 4.06 -1.73 5.70
CA LEU A 133 3.97 -2.77 4.67
C LEU A 133 4.88 -3.98 4.94
N ALA A 134 6.11 -3.73 5.38
CA ALA A 134 7.08 -4.77 5.73
C ALA A 134 6.57 -5.59 6.93
N TRP A 135 6.14 -4.92 8.00
CA TRP A 135 5.56 -5.58 9.17
C TRP A 135 4.27 -6.35 8.83
N SER A 136 3.43 -5.80 7.96
CA SER A 136 2.22 -6.50 7.50
C SER A 136 2.56 -7.76 6.70
N HIS A 137 3.57 -7.72 5.82
CA HIS A 137 4.02 -8.90 5.06
C HIS A 137 4.62 -9.95 5.99
N TYR A 138 5.47 -9.51 6.91
CA TYR A 138 6.13 -10.40 7.87
C TYR A 138 5.12 -11.12 8.77
N THR A 139 4.28 -10.37 9.48
CA THR A 139 3.32 -10.93 10.47
C THR A 139 2.15 -11.64 9.80
N GLY A 140 1.74 -11.18 8.62
CA GLY A 140 0.64 -11.77 7.86
C GLY A 140 1.02 -13.11 7.22
N TYR A 141 2.28 -13.24 6.77
CA TYR A 141 2.69 -14.28 5.84
C TYR A 141 4.05 -14.91 6.20
N LEU A 142 5.17 -14.17 6.09
CA LEU A 142 6.51 -14.78 6.16
C LEU A 142 6.82 -15.45 7.51
N SER A 143 6.40 -14.86 8.63
CA SER A 143 6.61 -15.41 9.99
C SER A 143 6.01 -16.80 10.21
N LYS A 144 5.04 -17.20 9.40
CA LYS A 144 4.37 -18.52 9.49
C LYS A 144 4.99 -19.55 8.55
N ILE A 145 5.64 -19.08 7.50
CA ILE A 145 6.01 -19.88 6.33
C ILE A 145 7.51 -20.14 6.29
N LEU A 146 8.32 -19.11 6.54
CA LEU A 146 9.78 -19.24 6.54
C LEU A 146 10.32 -20.23 7.58
N PRO A 147 9.72 -20.41 8.77
CA PRO A 147 10.17 -21.44 9.70
C PRO A 147 10.17 -22.84 9.08
N GLU A 148 9.12 -23.19 8.31
CA GLU A 148 8.96 -24.48 7.64
C GLU A 148 9.64 -24.55 6.26
N PHE A 149 10.01 -23.41 5.68
CA PHE A 149 10.47 -23.31 4.30
C PHE A 149 11.64 -24.24 4.00
N GLU A 150 12.67 -24.23 4.83
CA GLU A 150 13.87 -25.04 4.63
C GLU A 150 13.55 -26.54 4.58
N ARG A 151 12.70 -27.02 5.50
CA ARG A 151 12.27 -28.41 5.53
C ARG A 151 11.52 -28.79 4.25
N VAL A 152 10.56 -27.96 3.85
CA VAL A 152 9.76 -28.18 2.63
C VAL A 152 10.63 -28.15 1.37
N MET A 153 11.62 -27.26 1.32
CA MET A 153 12.56 -27.17 0.21
C MET A 153 13.45 -28.40 0.08
N VAL A 154 14.06 -28.86 1.17
CA VAL A 154 14.93 -30.05 1.16
C VAL A 154 14.15 -31.32 0.80
N GLU A 155 12.86 -31.38 1.14
CA GLU A 155 11.98 -32.49 0.78
C GLU A 155 11.52 -32.48 -0.69
N SER A 156 11.61 -31.33 -1.38
CA SER A 156 11.13 -31.14 -2.76
C SER A 156 11.83 -32.05 -3.77
N VAL A 157 11.12 -32.34 -4.86
CA VAL A 157 11.69 -33.14 -5.96
C VAL A 157 12.84 -32.37 -6.61
N THR A 158 12.66 -31.07 -6.81
CA THR A 158 13.66 -30.20 -7.44
C THR A 158 14.97 -30.15 -6.66
N TYR A 159 14.91 -29.99 -5.33
CA TYR A 159 16.12 -29.96 -4.49
C TYR A 159 16.89 -31.28 -4.53
N LYS A 160 16.19 -32.42 -4.45
CA LYS A 160 16.82 -33.75 -4.50
C LYS A 160 17.49 -34.04 -5.85
N ALA A 161 16.92 -33.53 -6.94
CA ALA A 161 17.49 -33.70 -8.27
C ALA A 161 18.70 -32.77 -8.52
N TYR A 162 18.68 -31.55 -7.97
CA TYR A 162 19.66 -30.51 -8.28
C TYR A 162 20.16 -29.74 -7.03
N PRO A 163 20.74 -30.41 -6.03
CA PRO A 163 21.09 -29.78 -4.74
C PRO A 163 22.10 -28.63 -4.86
N ASP A 164 23.00 -28.69 -5.85
CA ASP A 164 24.02 -27.65 -6.08
C ASP A 164 23.55 -26.50 -7.00
N ARG A 165 22.36 -26.63 -7.60
CA ARG A 165 21.79 -25.65 -8.55
C ARG A 165 20.51 -25.01 -8.06
N ILE A 166 20.22 -25.14 -6.77
CA ILE A 166 19.05 -24.53 -6.14
C ILE A 166 19.49 -23.51 -5.09
N ILE A 167 18.91 -22.31 -5.19
CA ILE A 167 19.05 -21.29 -4.16
C ILE A 167 18.03 -21.59 -3.07
N THR A 168 18.53 -21.84 -1.86
CA THR A 168 17.74 -22.16 -0.67
C THR A 168 17.22 -20.93 0.06
N GLU A 169 17.56 -19.73 -0.41
CA GLU A 169 16.97 -18.46 0.04
C GLU A 169 15.68 -18.18 -0.76
N TRP A 170 14.62 -17.77 -0.09
CA TRP A 170 13.43 -17.27 -0.76
C TRP A 170 13.65 -15.83 -1.23
N ILE A 171 13.54 -15.61 -2.53
CA ILE A 171 13.78 -14.31 -3.17
C ILE A 171 12.48 -13.48 -3.21
N LEU A 172 12.50 -12.30 -2.57
CA LEU A 172 11.45 -11.29 -2.57
C LEU A 172 11.80 -10.21 -3.62
N LEU A 173 11.18 -10.26 -4.80
CA LEU A 173 11.41 -9.28 -5.86
C LEU A 173 10.70 -7.95 -5.55
N CYS A 174 11.48 -6.87 -5.52
CA CYS A 174 11.04 -5.52 -5.15
C CYS A 174 11.26 -4.54 -6.32
N PRO A 175 10.40 -4.55 -7.36
CA PRO A 175 10.50 -3.66 -8.51
C PRO A 175 10.32 -2.19 -8.12
N LYS A 176 11.18 -1.31 -8.64
CA LYS A 176 11.19 0.15 -8.38
C LYS A 176 9.83 0.80 -8.63
N SER A 177 9.06 0.34 -9.62
CA SER A 177 7.72 0.86 -9.90
C SER A 177 6.65 0.46 -8.87
N GLY A 178 6.96 -0.49 -7.97
CA GLY A 178 6.01 -1.09 -7.04
C GLY A 178 4.92 -1.92 -7.73
N LYS A 179 5.10 -2.31 -9.00
CA LYS A 179 4.17 -3.12 -9.77
C LYS A 179 4.77 -4.50 -10.05
N SER A 180 3.94 -5.53 -10.03
CA SER A 180 4.33 -6.89 -10.42
C SER A 180 3.77 -7.23 -11.80
N SER A 181 4.59 -7.86 -12.64
CA SER A 181 4.18 -8.71 -13.75
C SER A 181 4.05 -10.17 -13.27
N ARG A 182 3.71 -11.11 -14.17
CA ARG A 182 3.92 -12.53 -13.84
C ARG A 182 5.43 -12.80 -13.92
N ILE A 183 5.95 -13.62 -13.01
CA ILE A 183 7.37 -14.00 -13.01
C ILE A 183 7.74 -14.68 -14.34
N THR A 184 6.84 -15.48 -14.89
CA THR A 184 6.97 -16.18 -16.18
C THR A 184 6.75 -15.29 -17.39
N ASP A 185 6.51 -13.98 -17.23
CA ASP A 185 6.51 -13.06 -18.37
C ASP A 185 7.95 -12.85 -18.91
N ASP A 186 8.96 -13.15 -18.10
CA ASP A 186 10.34 -13.32 -18.57
C ASP A 186 10.52 -14.74 -19.15
N PRO A 187 10.82 -14.88 -20.45
CA PRO A 187 10.87 -16.18 -21.12
C PRO A 187 12.02 -17.08 -20.65
N ARG A 188 12.99 -16.55 -19.89
CA ARG A 188 14.06 -17.34 -19.25
C ARG A 188 13.63 -17.99 -17.95
N ILE A 189 12.41 -17.71 -17.48
CA ILE A 189 11.88 -18.19 -16.21
C ILE A 189 10.63 -19.03 -16.47
N THR A 190 10.65 -20.26 -15.95
CA THR A 190 9.52 -21.19 -16.04
C THR A 190 9.18 -21.72 -14.65
N LEU A 191 7.90 -21.98 -14.39
CA LEU A 191 7.47 -22.62 -13.13
C LEU A 191 7.82 -24.11 -13.20
N GLU A 192 8.59 -24.59 -12.23
CA GLU A 192 9.04 -26.00 -12.16
C GLU A 192 8.14 -26.82 -11.24
N GLU A 193 7.89 -26.33 -10.03
CA GLU A 193 7.18 -27.06 -8.97
C GLU A 193 6.42 -26.08 -8.07
N SER A 194 5.30 -26.50 -7.49
CA SER A 194 4.57 -25.75 -6.46
C SER A 194 4.50 -26.58 -5.18
N LEU A 195 5.18 -26.12 -4.13
CA LEU A 195 5.31 -26.80 -2.85
C LEU A 195 4.16 -26.40 -1.92
N THR A 196 3.57 -27.37 -1.23
CA THR A 196 2.54 -27.11 -0.22
C THR A 196 3.13 -27.18 1.18
N ILE A 197 2.94 -26.13 1.98
CA ILE A 197 3.39 -26.12 3.38
C ILE A 197 2.30 -26.77 4.24
N PRO A 198 2.62 -27.77 5.08
CA PRO A 198 1.65 -28.38 5.98
C PRO A 198 0.95 -27.34 6.87
N GLY A 199 -0.38 -27.44 6.98
CA GLY A 199 -1.19 -26.51 7.77
C GLY A 199 -1.35 -25.11 7.16
N SER A 200 -0.73 -24.82 6.02
CA SER A 200 -0.85 -23.56 5.30
C SER A 200 -1.62 -23.75 4.00
N LYS A 201 -2.48 -22.77 3.66
CA LYS A 201 -3.13 -22.69 2.35
C LYS A 201 -2.21 -22.20 1.21
N PRO A 202 -1.27 -21.25 1.43
CA PRO A 202 -0.38 -20.82 0.34
C PRO A 202 0.61 -21.91 -0.08
N THR A 203 0.83 -21.98 -1.39
CA THR A 203 1.89 -22.76 -2.03
C THR A 203 3.12 -21.87 -2.23
N ILE A 204 4.29 -22.50 -2.26
CA ILE A 204 5.57 -21.87 -2.61
C ILE A 204 5.93 -22.35 -4.01
N ASP A 205 6.09 -21.41 -4.93
CA ASP A 205 6.46 -21.74 -6.30
C ASP A 205 7.99 -21.78 -6.46
N VAL A 206 8.49 -22.88 -7.03
CA VAL A 206 9.89 -23.06 -7.42
C VAL A 206 9.99 -22.79 -8.92
N TYR A 207 10.88 -21.87 -9.28
CA TYR A 207 11.10 -21.45 -10.65
C TYR A 207 12.44 -21.95 -11.16
N ARG A 208 12.44 -22.35 -12.43
CA ARG A 208 13.62 -22.68 -13.23
C ARG A 208 14.05 -21.47 -14.03
N ILE A 209 15.33 -21.11 -13.93
CA ILE A 209 15.96 -19.97 -14.60
C ILE A 209 17.05 -20.49 -15.55
N THR A 210 17.01 -20.08 -16.81
CA THR A 210 18.02 -20.42 -17.82
C THR A 210 18.82 -19.19 -18.23
N GLU A 211 20.15 -19.25 -18.10
CA GLU A 211 21.05 -18.18 -18.53
C GLU A 211 21.19 -18.15 -20.06
N ASP A 212 21.36 -19.33 -20.68
CA ASP A 212 21.39 -19.57 -22.12
C ASP A 212 20.80 -20.96 -22.45
N LYS A 213 20.56 -21.27 -23.74
CA LYS A 213 19.96 -22.56 -24.17
C LYS A 213 20.81 -23.79 -23.79
N GLU A 214 22.12 -23.60 -23.62
CA GLU A 214 23.07 -24.69 -23.37
C GLU A 214 23.55 -24.75 -21.92
N SER A 215 23.28 -23.72 -21.10
CA SER A 215 23.71 -23.71 -19.71
C SER A 215 22.76 -24.51 -18.82
N LYS A 216 23.33 -25.16 -17.79
CA LYS A 216 22.52 -25.86 -16.79
C LYS A 216 21.62 -24.84 -16.07
N PRO A 217 20.34 -25.12 -15.87
CA PRO A 217 19.46 -24.18 -15.19
C PRO A 217 19.84 -23.98 -13.72
N TRP A 218 19.32 -22.90 -13.16
CA TRP A 218 19.25 -22.64 -11.73
C TRP A 218 17.79 -22.70 -11.26
N TYR A 219 17.60 -23.02 -9.98
CA TYR A 219 16.29 -23.13 -9.37
C TYR A 219 16.20 -22.24 -8.14
N CYS A 220 15.06 -21.58 -7.91
CA CYS A 220 14.83 -20.80 -6.70
C CYS A 220 13.35 -20.54 -6.44
N CYS A 221 13.02 -20.19 -5.20
CA CYS A 221 11.70 -19.70 -4.83
C CYS A 221 11.64 -18.18 -4.96
N ILE A 222 10.63 -17.68 -5.65
CA ILE A 222 10.50 -16.27 -5.99
C ILE A 222 9.09 -15.80 -5.65
N GLU A 223 8.95 -14.63 -5.03
CA GLU A 223 7.67 -13.94 -4.94
C GLU A 223 7.79 -12.43 -5.12
N PHE A 224 6.69 -11.81 -5.58
CA PHE A 224 6.47 -10.38 -5.43
C PHE A 224 5.70 -10.14 -4.13
N PRO A 225 6.26 -9.39 -3.15
CA PRO A 225 5.56 -9.14 -1.89
C PRO A 225 4.24 -8.42 -2.12
N SER A 226 3.13 -9.11 -1.88
CA SER A 226 1.80 -8.59 -2.23
C SER A 226 1.44 -7.29 -1.51
N SER A 227 1.95 -7.10 -0.28
CA SER A 227 1.80 -5.83 0.44
C SER A 227 2.49 -4.69 -0.29
N LEU A 228 3.71 -4.90 -0.79
CA LEU A 228 4.47 -3.92 -1.55
C LEU A 228 3.79 -3.59 -2.89
N MET A 229 3.31 -4.60 -3.62
CA MET A 229 2.70 -4.42 -4.95
C MET A 229 1.43 -3.56 -4.94
N SER A 230 0.87 -3.30 -3.76
CA SER A 230 -0.24 -2.40 -3.57
C SER A 230 0.13 -0.93 -3.80
N LEU A 231 1.39 -0.54 -3.59
CA LEU A 231 1.87 0.83 -3.83
C LEU A 231 1.82 1.22 -5.31
N GLY A 232 2.26 0.33 -6.21
CA GLY A 232 2.27 0.62 -7.65
C GLY A 232 0.87 0.74 -8.27
N LYS A 233 -0.18 0.23 -7.61
CA LYS A 233 -1.58 0.41 -8.04
C LYS A 233 -2.12 1.82 -7.81
N GLU A 234 -1.51 2.57 -6.89
CA GLU A 234 -1.86 3.96 -6.60
C GLU A 234 -0.95 4.94 -7.37
N ALA A 235 -0.31 4.47 -8.45
CA ALA A 235 0.38 5.31 -9.41
C ALA A 235 -0.62 6.31 -10.05
N GLY A 236 -0.51 7.58 -9.66
CA GLY A 236 -1.47 8.64 -9.99
C GLY A 236 -1.88 9.45 -8.76
N VAL A 237 -1.74 8.86 -7.58
CA VAL A 237 -1.91 9.48 -6.27
C VAL A 237 -0.55 9.77 -5.63
N ILE A 238 0.35 8.78 -5.70
CA ILE A 238 1.71 8.85 -5.19
C ILE A 238 2.65 9.08 -6.38
N SER A 239 3.64 9.96 -6.23
CA SER A 239 4.64 10.19 -7.28
C SER A 239 5.52 8.96 -7.48
N GLU A 240 6.02 8.75 -8.70
CA GLU A 240 6.84 7.59 -9.02
C GLU A 240 8.14 7.54 -8.20
N ASP A 241 8.77 8.70 -7.94
CA ASP A 241 9.95 8.80 -7.09
C ASP A 241 9.66 8.40 -5.65
N THR A 242 8.48 8.77 -5.13
CA THR A 242 8.05 8.37 -3.79
C THR A 242 7.81 6.87 -3.74
N ILE A 243 7.18 6.27 -4.77
CA ILE A 243 7.00 4.82 -4.85
C ILE A 243 8.35 4.11 -4.86
N ALA A 244 9.29 4.54 -5.72
CA ALA A 244 10.63 3.98 -5.80
C ALA A 244 11.36 4.02 -4.45
N LEU A 245 11.26 5.15 -3.75
CA LEU A 245 11.82 5.33 -2.42
C LEU A 245 11.18 4.40 -1.38
N GLU A 246 9.85 4.27 -1.37
CA GLU A 246 9.13 3.38 -0.47
C GLU A 246 9.41 1.91 -0.75
N VAL A 247 9.62 1.52 -2.00
CA VAL A 247 10.05 0.15 -2.36
C VAL A 247 11.44 -0.14 -1.80
N LYS A 248 12.39 0.79 -1.99
CA LYS A 248 13.73 0.65 -1.42
C LYS A 248 13.65 0.53 0.10
N ARG A 249 12.90 1.41 0.77
CA ARG A 249 12.64 1.34 2.22
C ARG A 249 12.02 0.01 2.63
N PHE A 250 11.04 -0.51 1.89
CA PHE A 250 10.39 -1.78 2.19
C PHE A 250 11.42 -2.93 2.18
N SER A 251 12.24 -3.01 1.13
CA SER A 251 13.29 -4.03 1.00
C SER A 251 14.28 -3.97 2.16
N PHE A 252 14.60 -2.76 2.65
CA PHE A 252 15.43 -2.57 3.82
C PHE A 252 14.73 -3.06 5.10
N TYR A 253 13.52 -2.57 5.41
CA TYR A 253 12.82 -2.93 6.64
C TYR A 253 12.52 -4.43 6.72
N ILE A 254 12.08 -5.06 5.62
CA ILE A 254 11.78 -6.49 5.63
C ILE A 254 13.05 -7.32 5.90
N MET A 255 14.20 -6.93 5.35
CA MET A 255 15.46 -7.63 5.61
C MET A 255 15.94 -7.46 7.06
N ASN A 256 15.73 -6.30 7.67
CA ASN A 256 16.06 -6.11 9.09
C ASN A 256 15.15 -6.97 9.98
N ILE A 257 13.85 -7.00 9.69
CA ILE A 257 12.91 -7.85 10.44
C ILE A 257 13.32 -9.31 10.32
N LEU A 258 13.55 -9.81 9.10
CA LEU A 258 13.85 -11.21 8.85
C LEU A 258 15.18 -11.66 9.48
N ASN A 259 16.18 -10.79 9.52
CA ASN A 259 17.51 -11.12 10.05
C ASN A 259 17.76 -10.69 11.49
N HIS A 260 16.73 -10.16 12.16
CA HIS A 260 16.80 -9.83 13.57
C HIS A 260 17.11 -11.06 14.43
N GLU A 261 17.87 -10.90 15.52
CA GLU A 261 18.31 -12.01 16.36
C GLU A 261 17.15 -12.81 16.98
N LYS A 262 16.05 -12.12 17.31
CA LYS A 262 14.82 -12.71 17.87
C LYS A 262 14.01 -13.51 16.84
N ASN A 263 14.36 -13.44 15.56
CA ASN A 263 13.70 -14.16 14.45
C ASN A 263 14.57 -15.30 13.91
N SER A 264 15.13 -16.12 14.80
CA SER A 264 15.99 -17.25 14.41
C SER A 264 15.35 -18.19 13.38
N GLY A 265 14.03 -18.41 13.45
CA GLY A 265 13.29 -19.24 12.50
C GLY A 265 13.22 -18.71 11.06
N CYS A 266 13.43 -17.40 10.85
CA CYS A 266 13.36 -16.74 9.54
C CYS A 266 14.73 -16.29 9.00
N ARG A 267 15.72 -16.20 9.89
CA ARG A 267 17.04 -15.62 9.62
C ARG A 267 17.75 -16.33 8.47
N GLY A 268 18.22 -15.56 7.49
CA GLY A 268 18.96 -16.08 6.33
C GLY A 268 18.14 -16.97 5.38
N LYS A 269 16.83 -17.13 5.60
CA LYS A 269 15.97 -17.97 4.75
C LYS A 269 15.33 -17.20 3.60
N ALA A 270 15.46 -15.87 3.58
CA ALA A 270 14.90 -15.03 2.55
C ALA A 270 15.76 -13.79 2.29
N VAL A 271 15.67 -13.25 1.07
CA VAL A 271 16.40 -12.07 0.60
C VAL A 271 15.47 -11.16 -0.21
N ALA A 272 15.56 -9.84 -0.04
CA ALA A 272 14.84 -8.88 -0.84
C ALA A 272 15.75 -8.27 -1.92
N LEU A 273 15.31 -8.35 -3.18
CA LEU A 273 16.06 -7.82 -4.33
C LEU A 273 15.33 -6.60 -4.90
N TYR A 274 15.87 -5.42 -4.66
CA TYR A 274 15.44 -4.17 -5.28
C TYR A 274 16.04 -4.04 -6.68
N TYR A 275 15.22 -3.73 -7.68
CA TYR A 275 15.70 -3.56 -9.06
C TYR A 275 14.87 -2.54 -9.84
N ASP A 276 15.47 -1.95 -10.89
CA ASP A 276 14.81 -1.00 -11.78
C ASP A 276 14.10 -1.72 -12.92
N ASP A 277 12.77 -1.79 -12.85
CA ASP A 277 11.91 -2.46 -13.81
C ASP A 277 11.45 -1.57 -14.98
N LYS A 278 11.96 -0.33 -15.07
CA LYS A 278 11.62 0.63 -16.15
C LYS A 278 12.73 0.81 -17.18
N ASN A 279 13.98 0.63 -16.77
CA ASN A 279 15.15 0.92 -17.61
C ASN A 279 15.63 -0.28 -18.44
N SER A 280 14.93 -1.41 -18.40
CA SER A 280 15.28 -2.57 -19.23
C SER A 280 14.59 -2.48 -20.60
N GLU A 281 15.35 -2.06 -21.61
CA GLU A 281 14.97 -2.34 -23.01
C GLU A 281 14.89 -3.86 -23.29
N SER A 282 15.43 -4.69 -22.39
CA SER A 282 15.37 -6.14 -22.42
C SER A 282 14.10 -6.70 -21.76
N THR A 283 13.50 -7.70 -22.40
CA THR A 283 12.43 -8.55 -21.83
C THR A 283 12.92 -9.46 -20.69
N HIS A 284 14.20 -9.33 -20.28
CA HIS A 284 14.93 -10.25 -19.39
C HIS A 284 15.32 -9.62 -18.04
N CYS A 285 14.67 -8.52 -17.65
CA CYS A 285 15.03 -7.77 -16.45
C CYS A 285 15.03 -8.61 -15.18
N VAL A 286 14.06 -9.53 -15.02
CA VAL A 286 13.92 -10.34 -13.81
C VAL A 286 14.99 -11.44 -13.76
N SER A 287 15.18 -12.18 -14.86
CA SER A 287 16.19 -13.24 -14.94
C SER A 287 17.61 -12.70 -14.74
N GLN A 288 17.93 -11.52 -15.27
CA GLN A 288 19.23 -10.87 -15.04
C GLN A 288 19.46 -10.57 -13.56
N VAL A 289 18.49 -9.94 -12.88
CA VAL A 289 18.59 -9.65 -11.44
C VAL A 289 18.79 -10.92 -10.60
N LEU A 290 18.16 -12.02 -11.00
CA LEU A 290 18.28 -13.31 -10.32
C LEU A 290 19.64 -13.96 -10.57
N LEU A 291 20.13 -13.95 -11.82
CA LEU A 291 21.44 -14.49 -12.18
C LEU A 291 22.57 -13.73 -11.49
N ASP A 292 22.50 -12.40 -11.43
CA ASP A 292 23.45 -11.57 -10.68
C ASP A 292 23.45 -11.94 -9.18
N HIS A 293 22.29 -12.25 -8.60
CA HIS A 293 22.20 -12.68 -7.20
C HIS A 293 22.80 -14.08 -7.01
N ILE A 294 22.51 -15.01 -7.93
CA ILE A 294 23.06 -16.37 -7.92
C ILE A 294 24.59 -16.32 -7.96
N GLU A 295 25.17 -15.56 -8.89
CA GLU A 295 26.62 -15.39 -9.01
C GLU A 295 27.23 -14.85 -7.69
N ARG A 296 26.60 -13.84 -7.07
CA ARG A 296 27.02 -13.32 -5.76
C ARG A 296 26.91 -14.35 -4.64
N VAL A 297 25.90 -15.22 -4.65
CA VAL A 297 25.76 -16.31 -3.67
C VAL A 297 26.86 -17.34 -3.88
N GLN A 298 27.18 -17.70 -5.12
CA GLN A 298 28.25 -18.64 -5.45
C GLN A 298 29.62 -18.09 -5.03
N HIS A 299 29.95 -16.85 -5.39
CA HIS A 299 31.20 -16.23 -4.97
C HIS A 299 31.37 -16.17 -3.44
N ARG A 300 30.28 -15.94 -2.68
CA ARG A 300 30.33 -16.00 -1.22
C ARG A 300 30.61 -17.40 -0.66
N ARG A 301 30.29 -18.46 -1.39
CA ARG A 301 30.61 -19.85 -1.01
C ARG A 301 32.06 -20.20 -1.32
N GLU A 302 32.63 -19.60 -2.36
CA GLU A 302 33.92 -20.00 -2.94
C GLU A 302 35.14 -19.21 -2.43
N ASN A 303 35.00 -17.99 -1.88
CA ASN A 303 36.18 -17.18 -1.48
C ASN A 303 35.99 -16.25 -0.27
N LYS A 304 37.09 -16.03 0.46
CA LYS A 304 37.30 -14.96 1.47
C LYS A 304 37.86 -13.71 0.78
N ASP A 305 37.10 -12.61 0.89
CA ASP A 305 37.55 -11.21 1.01
C ASP A 305 38.67 -10.70 0.06
N ASP A 306 38.30 -10.42 -1.19
CA ASP A 306 38.90 -9.32 -1.98
C ASP A 306 37.78 -8.38 -2.43
N ARG A 307 37.30 -7.53 -1.50
CA ARG A 307 36.31 -6.49 -1.83
C ARG A 307 37.02 -5.15 -2.00
N VAL A 308 36.74 -4.48 -3.12
CA VAL A 308 37.05 -3.07 -3.32
C VAL A 308 36.47 -2.29 -2.15
N LEU A 309 37.32 -1.55 -1.43
CA LEU A 309 36.90 -0.82 -0.24
C LEU A 309 35.92 0.29 -0.66
N PRO A 310 34.70 0.33 -0.12
CA PRO A 310 33.75 1.37 -0.47
C PRO A 310 34.25 2.73 0.03
N GLN A 311 33.98 3.79 -0.76
CA GLN A 311 34.19 5.17 -0.31
C GLN A 311 33.13 5.54 0.73
N VAL A 312 33.59 5.89 1.92
CA VAL A 312 32.74 6.24 3.07
C VAL A 312 32.98 7.70 3.43
N CYS A 313 31.92 8.44 3.74
CA CYS A 313 32.02 9.74 4.37
C CYS A 313 31.46 9.66 5.79
N LEU A 314 32.26 10.07 6.77
CA LEU A 314 31.85 10.16 8.17
C LEU A 314 31.59 11.63 8.49
N LEU A 315 30.32 11.99 8.65
CA LEU A 315 29.86 13.34 8.97
C LEU A 315 29.53 13.44 10.45
N HIS A 316 30.03 14.47 11.12
CA HIS A 316 29.62 14.82 12.49
C HIS A 316 29.43 16.33 12.63
N THR A 317 28.72 16.74 13.68
CA THR A 317 28.57 18.17 14.03
C THR A 317 29.33 18.43 15.32
N GLY A 318 30.54 19.01 15.24
CA GLY A 318 31.35 19.46 16.38
C GLY A 318 31.27 18.59 17.64
N LEU A 319 32.24 17.70 17.83
CA LEU A 319 32.34 16.80 18.99
C LEU A 319 32.62 17.60 20.28
N GLN A 320 31.59 18.19 20.90
CA GLN A 320 31.76 19.06 22.06
C GLN A 320 31.98 18.28 23.38
N HIS A 321 31.60 17.00 23.43
CA HIS A 321 31.73 16.17 24.61
C HIS A 321 32.86 15.14 24.49
N ARG A 322 33.83 15.19 25.40
CA ARG A 322 35.00 14.29 25.43
C ARG A 322 34.66 12.80 25.30
N LYS A 323 33.57 12.33 25.95
CA LYS A 323 33.12 10.94 25.85
C LYS A 323 32.61 10.57 24.45
N THR A 324 31.93 11.50 23.79
CA THR A 324 31.47 11.34 22.39
C THR A 324 32.66 11.33 21.44
N THR A 325 33.67 12.18 21.68
CA THR A 325 34.92 12.23 20.91
C THR A 325 35.71 10.93 21.02
N GLU A 326 35.88 10.38 22.22
CA GLU A 326 36.62 9.12 22.43
C GLU A 326 35.91 7.94 21.74
N LYS A 327 34.58 7.85 21.84
CA LYS A 327 33.77 6.85 21.10
C LYS A 327 33.87 7.04 19.58
N PHE A 328 33.87 8.28 19.11
CA PHE A 328 34.01 8.59 17.69
C PHE A 328 35.36 8.18 17.14
N LEU A 329 36.46 8.44 17.86
CA LEU A 329 37.81 8.06 17.45
C LEU A 329 37.99 6.53 17.40
N ASP A 330 37.41 5.80 18.35
CA ASP A 330 37.38 4.33 18.32
C ASP A 330 36.56 3.78 17.13
N PHE A 331 35.41 4.42 16.88
CA PHE A 331 34.55 4.14 15.74
C PHE A 331 35.26 4.37 14.41
N GLU A 332 35.91 5.52 14.25
CA GLU A 332 36.72 5.88 13.09
C GLU A 332 37.82 4.85 12.84
N LYS A 333 38.62 4.55 13.87
CA LYS A 333 39.71 3.58 13.78
C LYS A 333 39.22 2.23 13.29
N THR A 334 38.06 1.78 13.77
CA THR A 334 37.45 0.51 13.38
C THR A 334 37.02 0.53 11.91
N VAL A 335 36.32 1.57 11.45
CA VAL A 335 35.86 1.71 10.07
C VAL A 335 37.04 1.83 9.09
N SER A 336 38.09 2.57 9.46
CA SER A 336 39.30 2.79 8.64
C SER A 336 40.12 1.53 8.35
N THR A 337 39.93 0.42 9.09
CA THR A 337 40.69 -0.83 8.85
C THR A 337 40.35 -1.51 7.51
N LYS A 338 39.16 -1.24 6.94
CA LYS A 338 38.70 -1.82 5.66
C LYS A 338 37.96 -0.80 4.78
N CYS A 339 38.06 0.48 5.10
CA CYS A 339 37.42 1.56 4.32
C CYS A 339 38.38 2.73 4.24
N GLN A 340 38.19 3.62 3.27
CA GLN A 340 38.85 4.92 3.23
C GLN A 340 37.82 5.99 3.61
N PRO A 341 37.60 6.27 4.91
CA PRO A 341 36.64 7.27 5.31
C PRO A 341 37.20 8.68 5.09
N SER A 342 36.42 9.53 4.44
CA SER A 342 36.59 10.99 4.49
C SER A 342 35.82 11.52 5.68
N ILE A 343 36.52 12.07 6.67
CA ILE A 343 35.93 12.57 7.91
C ILE A 343 35.71 14.07 7.76
N LEU A 344 34.51 14.52 8.12
CA LEU A 344 34.10 15.90 7.95
C LEU A 344 33.35 16.40 9.19
N ASP A 345 33.79 17.55 9.69
CA ASP A 345 33.10 18.34 10.69
C ASP A 345 32.27 19.42 9.99
N LEU A 346 30.95 19.28 10.05
CA LEU A 346 30.03 20.24 9.45
C LEU A 346 30.18 21.67 10.00
N LYS A 347 30.77 21.86 11.18
CA LYS A 347 31.05 23.19 11.76
C LYS A 347 32.35 23.82 11.27
N ALA A 348 33.35 22.99 10.96
CA ALA A 348 34.72 23.47 10.69
C ALA A 348 35.07 23.47 9.20
N ASP A 349 34.49 22.55 8.43
CA ASP A 349 34.87 22.35 7.04
C ASP A 349 34.12 23.24 6.04
N ASP A 350 34.78 23.59 4.94
CA ASP A 350 34.20 24.38 3.86
C ASP A 350 33.04 23.63 3.18
N GLN A 351 31.92 24.32 2.99
CA GLN A 351 30.70 23.75 2.40
C GLN A 351 30.95 23.07 1.04
N ARG A 352 31.82 23.62 0.19
CA ARG A 352 32.11 23.05 -1.14
C ARG A 352 32.88 21.76 -1.03
N ILE A 353 33.81 21.68 -0.07
CA ILE A 353 34.58 20.46 0.22
C ILE A 353 33.63 19.37 0.73
N VAL A 354 32.75 19.70 1.68
CA VAL A 354 31.76 18.77 2.22
C VAL A 354 30.85 18.23 1.10
N LEU A 355 30.28 19.11 0.27
CA LEU A 355 29.44 18.69 -0.86
C LEU A 355 30.19 17.81 -1.86
N LYS A 356 31.45 18.13 -2.16
CA LYS A 356 32.28 17.33 -3.07
C LYS A 356 32.47 15.91 -2.55
N ILE A 357 32.84 15.76 -1.28
CA ILE A 357 33.06 14.46 -0.64
C ILE A 357 31.74 13.69 -0.52
N ILE A 358 30.66 14.37 -0.11
CA ILE A 358 29.32 13.77 -0.10
C ILE A 358 29.00 13.24 -1.49
N ASN A 359 29.22 14.01 -2.56
CA ASN A 359 28.89 13.57 -3.93
C ASN A 359 29.71 12.37 -4.44
N GLN A 360 30.90 12.15 -3.89
CA GLN A 360 31.78 11.04 -4.28
C GLN A 360 31.53 9.78 -3.46
N SER A 361 31.03 9.91 -2.23
CA SER A 361 30.95 8.79 -1.29
C SER A 361 29.80 7.83 -1.61
N ARG A 362 30.03 6.52 -1.51
CA ARG A 362 28.98 5.51 -1.64
C ARG A 362 28.16 5.40 -0.36
N TRP A 363 28.85 5.44 0.77
CA TRP A 363 28.25 5.42 2.10
C TRP A 363 28.47 6.73 2.82
N ILE A 364 27.45 7.16 3.54
CA ILE A 364 27.51 8.31 4.43
C ILE A 364 27.11 7.84 5.82
N VAL A 365 27.92 8.14 6.82
CA VAL A 365 27.66 7.85 8.23
C VAL A 365 27.49 9.18 8.94
N LEU A 366 26.28 9.43 9.43
CA LEU A 366 25.94 10.60 10.24
C LEU A 366 26.15 10.22 11.71
N TYR A 367 27.12 10.83 12.37
CA TYR A 367 27.46 10.50 13.75
C TYR A 367 27.05 11.62 14.72
N ASP A 368 26.25 11.24 15.72
CA ASP A 368 25.81 12.03 16.88
C ASP A 368 25.30 13.43 16.53
N ILE A 369 24.49 13.51 15.49
CA ILE A 369 23.94 14.78 15.04
C ILE A 369 22.71 15.14 15.88
N GLN A 370 22.95 15.71 17.06
CA GLN A 370 21.89 16.14 17.98
C GLN A 370 21.18 17.39 17.44
N GLY A 371 19.83 17.40 17.55
CA GLY A 371 18.90 18.54 17.65
C GLY A 371 18.96 19.75 16.68
N ASP A 372 20.14 20.25 16.36
CA ASP A 372 20.41 21.56 15.76
C ASP A 372 20.64 21.52 14.24
N ILE A 373 20.44 20.37 13.58
CA ILE A 373 20.52 20.26 12.09
C ILE A 373 19.53 21.21 11.40
N HIS A 374 18.49 21.59 12.12
CA HIS A 374 17.25 22.06 11.54
C HIS A 374 17.34 23.35 10.72
N SER A 375 18.32 24.22 10.97
CA SER A 375 18.55 25.42 10.15
C SER A 375 19.89 25.39 9.41
N ASP A 376 20.98 25.05 10.10
CA ASP A 376 22.31 25.42 9.62
C ASP A 376 22.89 24.41 8.60
N TYR A 377 22.34 23.19 8.57
CA TYR A 377 22.81 22.09 7.73
C TYR A 377 21.75 21.53 6.78
N GLU A 378 20.65 22.26 6.56
CA GLU A 378 19.59 21.83 5.65
C GLU A 378 20.13 21.51 4.23
N TRP A 379 21.17 22.23 3.79
CA TRP A 379 21.84 21.99 2.50
C TRP A 379 22.56 20.64 2.41
N VAL A 380 23.12 20.14 3.53
CA VAL A 380 23.75 18.81 3.61
C VAL A 380 22.67 17.75 3.42
N ILE A 381 21.58 17.87 4.19
CA ILE A 381 20.48 16.93 4.18
C ILE A 381 19.83 16.87 2.80
N LYS A 382 19.51 18.02 2.18
CA LYS A 382 18.97 18.09 0.81
C LYS A 382 19.89 17.41 -0.22
N SER A 383 21.21 17.54 -0.06
CA SER A 383 22.18 16.92 -0.98
C SER A 383 22.21 15.40 -0.81
N ILE A 384 22.22 14.93 0.44
CA ILE A 384 22.17 13.50 0.76
C ILE A 384 20.84 12.90 0.27
N GLU A 385 19.72 13.56 0.54
CA GLU A 385 18.39 13.17 0.07
C GLU A 385 18.32 12.96 -1.43
N LYS A 386 18.86 13.93 -2.19
CA LYS A 386 18.92 13.84 -3.65
C LYS A 386 19.68 12.58 -4.08
N ARG A 387 20.86 12.35 -3.52
CA ARG A 387 21.69 11.19 -3.88
C ARG A 387 21.05 9.85 -3.49
N ILE A 388 20.33 9.80 -2.37
CA ILE A 388 19.58 8.61 -1.95
C ILE A 388 18.42 8.32 -2.90
N LYS A 389 17.68 9.36 -3.31
CA LYS A 389 16.61 9.26 -4.33
C LYS A 389 17.17 8.78 -5.66
N ASP A 390 18.34 9.29 -6.05
CA ASP A 390 19.06 8.87 -7.26
C ASP A 390 19.68 7.46 -7.13
N GLY A 391 19.65 6.84 -5.93
CA GLY A 391 20.22 5.53 -5.67
C GLY A 391 21.75 5.49 -5.61
N THR A 392 22.41 6.65 -5.63
CA THR A 392 23.88 6.77 -5.71
C THR A 392 24.58 6.65 -4.36
N CYS A 393 23.85 6.80 -3.25
CA CYS A 393 24.40 6.61 -1.91
C CYS A 393 23.44 5.93 -0.93
N ASP A 394 24.02 5.39 0.13
CA ASP A 394 23.33 4.85 1.30
C ASP A 394 23.81 5.55 2.57
N LEU A 395 22.97 5.52 3.61
CA LEU A 395 23.12 6.37 4.78
C LEU A 395 22.87 5.61 6.08
N ILE A 396 23.80 5.77 7.01
CA ILE A 396 23.74 5.21 8.36
C ILE A 396 23.71 6.38 9.33
N ALA A 397 22.73 6.43 10.21
CA ALA A 397 22.67 7.37 11.32
C ALA A 397 23.12 6.65 12.59
N VAL A 398 24.23 7.10 13.17
CA VAL A 398 24.74 6.67 14.47
C VAL A 398 24.44 7.80 15.45
N PHE A 399 23.78 7.51 16.56
CA PHE A 399 23.41 8.52 17.55
C PHE A 399 23.68 8.01 18.95
N SER A 400 23.82 8.95 19.89
CA SER A 400 23.88 8.68 21.32
C SER A 400 22.65 9.25 22.02
N GLY A 401 22.13 8.53 23.02
CA GLY A 401 21.00 8.98 23.85
C GLY A 401 19.58 8.75 23.30
N PRO A 402 18.55 9.21 24.06
CA PRO A 402 17.15 8.84 23.87
C PRO A 402 16.41 9.56 22.72
N ASP A 403 17.04 10.50 22.03
CA ASP A 403 16.41 11.39 21.04
C ASP A 403 16.21 10.76 19.63
N GLN A 404 16.02 9.44 19.57
CA GLN A 404 15.74 8.69 18.34
C GLN A 404 14.55 9.24 17.53
N GLU A 405 13.52 9.76 18.20
CA GLU A 405 12.31 10.30 17.53
C GLU A 405 12.61 11.54 16.67
N ASN A 406 13.65 12.32 16.99
CA ASN A 406 13.99 13.52 16.22
C ASN A 406 14.80 13.14 14.97
N THR A 407 15.86 12.35 15.13
CA THR A 407 16.74 11.92 14.04
C THR A 407 15.98 11.18 12.92
N THR A 408 15.02 10.35 13.30
CA THR A 408 14.23 9.56 12.33
C THR A 408 13.14 10.34 11.60
N ARG A 409 12.74 11.52 12.10
CA ARG A 409 11.87 12.43 11.36
C ARG A 409 12.59 13.04 10.17
N PHE A 410 13.88 13.33 10.32
CA PHE A 410 14.65 13.98 9.26
C PHE A 410 15.05 13.01 8.16
N ILE A 411 15.32 11.76 8.53
CA ILE A 411 15.90 10.82 7.58
C ILE A 411 15.31 9.41 7.74
N PRO A 412 14.05 9.20 7.32
CA PRO A 412 13.31 7.95 7.58
C PRO A 412 13.85 6.73 6.81
N TRP A 413 14.84 6.93 5.94
CA TRP A 413 15.53 5.90 5.13
C TRP A 413 16.90 5.51 5.71
N THR A 414 17.25 5.94 6.92
CA THR A 414 18.55 5.61 7.54
C THR A 414 18.54 4.34 8.33
N ILE A 415 19.67 3.64 8.28
CA ILE A 415 20.00 2.63 9.28
C ILE A 415 20.36 3.40 10.55
N ALA A 416 19.47 3.38 11.52
CA ALA A 416 19.63 4.09 12.78
C ALA A 416 20.28 3.13 13.81
N ILE A 417 21.45 3.48 14.33
CA ILE A 417 22.25 2.70 15.27
C ILE A 417 22.46 3.53 16.53
N ASP A 418 21.91 3.02 17.64
CA ASP A 418 22.10 3.60 18.96
C ASP A 418 23.43 3.12 19.55
N ILE A 419 24.45 3.97 19.58
CA ILE A 419 25.78 3.56 20.05
C ILE A 419 25.81 3.20 21.55
N ASP A 420 24.83 3.66 22.32
CA ASP A 420 24.76 3.37 23.75
C ASP A 420 24.09 2.02 24.03
N GLN A 421 23.21 1.57 23.14
CA GLN A 421 22.50 0.29 23.26
C GLN A 421 23.17 -0.84 22.46
N GLU A 422 23.88 -0.49 21.38
CA GLU A 422 24.50 -1.46 20.48
C GLU A 422 25.90 -1.87 20.92
N LYS A 423 26.02 -3.10 21.42
CA LYS A 423 27.33 -3.73 21.58
C LYS A 423 28.02 -3.82 20.23
N HIS A 424 29.27 -3.38 20.16
CA HIS A 424 30.08 -3.39 18.93
C HIS A 424 29.46 -2.58 17.78
N ALA A 425 28.79 -1.45 18.07
CA ALA A 425 28.20 -0.58 17.06
C ALA A 425 29.15 -0.24 15.89
N SER A 426 30.43 0.03 16.17
CA SER A 426 31.46 0.31 15.16
C SER A 426 31.67 -0.86 14.19
N ASP A 427 31.79 -2.08 14.72
CA ASP A 427 31.91 -3.30 13.90
C ASP A 427 30.65 -3.54 13.08
N LYS A 428 29.48 -3.23 13.65
CA LYS A 428 28.20 -3.33 12.94
C LYS A 428 28.13 -2.37 11.77
N VAL A 429 28.49 -1.09 11.95
CA VAL A 429 28.55 -0.12 10.84
C VAL A 429 29.54 -0.57 9.78
N LYS A 430 30.73 -1.01 10.17
CA LYS A 430 31.74 -1.55 9.26
C LYS A 430 31.18 -2.69 8.40
N ARG A 431 30.53 -3.67 9.02
CA ARG A 431 29.95 -4.82 8.32
C ARG A 431 28.82 -4.39 7.37
N ILE A 432 27.97 -3.43 7.77
CA ILE A 432 26.92 -2.86 6.89
C ILE A 432 27.55 -2.22 5.66
N ILE A 433 28.58 -1.39 5.84
CA ILE A 433 29.29 -0.70 4.75
C ILE A 433 29.90 -1.71 3.78
N CYS A 434 30.43 -2.82 4.29
CA CYS A 434 30.93 -3.94 3.50
C CYS A 434 29.82 -4.72 2.77
N GLY A 435 28.55 -4.37 2.94
CA GLY A 435 27.40 -5.06 2.34
C GLY A 435 27.03 -6.36 3.05
N GLU A 436 27.51 -6.56 4.29
CA GLU A 436 27.03 -7.66 5.11
C GLU A 436 25.68 -7.32 5.75
N THR A 437 24.84 -8.33 5.90
CA THR A 437 23.64 -8.21 6.72
C THR A 437 24.05 -8.25 8.18
N VAL A 438 23.82 -7.13 8.88
CA VAL A 438 24.20 -6.98 10.29
C VAL A 438 22.99 -7.07 11.18
N GLN A 439 23.17 -7.76 12.29
CA GLN A 439 22.18 -7.84 13.35
C GLN A 439 22.27 -6.58 14.19
N LEU A 440 21.27 -5.72 14.09
CA LEU A 440 21.07 -4.66 15.06
C LEU A 440 20.37 -5.28 16.27
N SER A 441 20.96 -5.10 17.46
CA SER A 441 20.30 -5.40 18.74
C SER A 441 19.40 -4.25 19.17
N SER A 442 19.50 -3.12 18.48
CA SER A 442 18.77 -1.89 18.73
C SER A 442 17.47 -1.99 17.98
N ASP A 443 16.42 -1.60 18.67
CA ASP A 443 15.07 -1.60 18.15
C ASP A 443 15.03 -0.89 16.79
N ILE A 444 14.37 -1.51 15.81
CA ILE A 444 14.10 -0.85 14.53
C ILE A 444 13.36 0.44 14.86
N VAL A 445 13.96 1.59 14.56
CA VAL A 445 13.36 2.85 14.98
C VAL A 445 12.01 3.04 14.30
N LEU A 446 10.99 3.28 15.12
CA LEU A 446 9.62 3.39 14.64
C LEU A 446 9.31 4.79 14.14
N GLY A 447 9.15 4.89 12.82
CA GLY A 447 8.39 5.98 12.21
C GLY A 447 6.90 5.94 12.55
N ASP A 448 6.11 6.73 11.83
CA ASP A 448 4.65 6.62 11.88
C ASP A 448 4.18 5.35 11.17
N LEU A 449 3.86 4.31 11.94
CA LEU A 449 3.34 3.04 11.43
C LEU A 449 1.89 3.19 10.96
N SER A 450 1.15 4.10 11.58
CA SER A 450 -0.29 4.18 11.44
C SER A 450 -0.73 4.45 10.01
N PHE A 451 0.02 5.31 9.30
CA PHE A 451 -0.29 5.65 7.92
C PHE A 451 -0.12 4.43 7.01
N GLY A 452 1.08 3.82 7.00
CA GLY A 452 1.38 2.67 6.15
C GLY A 452 0.42 1.50 6.40
N LEU A 453 0.14 1.18 7.66
CA LEU A 453 -0.80 0.11 8.02
C LEU A 453 -2.25 0.40 7.61
N THR A 454 -2.72 1.63 7.79
CA THR A 454 -4.08 2.04 7.40
C THR A 454 -4.27 1.92 5.89
N TRP A 455 -3.32 2.45 5.12
CA TRP A 455 -3.35 2.39 3.65
C TRP A 455 -3.20 0.98 3.13
N ALA A 456 -2.28 0.20 3.70
CA ALA A 456 -2.11 -1.21 3.36
C ALA A 456 -3.42 -1.97 3.55
N PHE A 457 -4.11 -1.77 4.67
CA PHE A 457 -5.39 -2.40 4.95
C PHE A 457 -6.48 -1.94 3.98
N TYR A 458 -6.58 -0.64 3.69
CA TYR A 458 -7.56 -0.16 2.73
C TYR A 458 -7.34 -0.72 1.33
N ILE A 459 -6.12 -0.58 0.78
CA ILE A 459 -5.82 -0.98 -0.61
C ILE A 459 -5.91 -2.51 -0.77
N ASN A 460 -5.41 -3.28 0.20
CA ASN A 460 -5.32 -4.73 0.06
C ASN A 460 -6.56 -5.50 0.52
N TYR A 461 -7.47 -4.86 1.26
CA TYR A 461 -8.65 -5.52 1.82
C TYR A 461 -9.94 -4.74 1.54
N LEU A 462 -10.11 -3.56 2.14
CA LEU A 462 -11.39 -2.84 2.08
C LEU A 462 -11.80 -2.50 0.64
N LYS A 463 -10.88 -2.03 -0.20
CA LYS A 463 -11.14 -1.68 -1.60
C LYS A 463 -11.77 -2.82 -2.42
N TYR A 464 -11.49 -4.07 -2.04
CA TYR A 464 -12.06 -5.25 -2.69
C TYR A 464 -13.34 -5.72 -2.02
N VAL A 465 -13.36 -5.71 -0.69
CA VAL A 465 -14.45 -6.30 0.08
C VAL A 465 -15.71 -5.46 0.05
N LEU A 466 -15.57 -4.13 0.08
CA LEU A 466 -16.70 -3.22 0.31
C LEU A 466 -17.78 -3.23 -0.79
N PRO A 467 -17.47 -3.18 -2.10
CA PRO A 467 -18.45 -2.87 -3.16
C PRO A 467 -19.71 -3.74 -3.19
N ASP A 468 -19.66 -4.98 -2.70
CA ASP A 468 -20.78 -5.92 -2.68
C ASP A 468 -21.11 -6.46 -1.28
N LEU A 469 -20.44 -5.97 -0.23
CA LEU A 469 -20.49 -6.58 1.10
C LEU A 469 -21.89 -6.54 1.71
N PHE A 470 -22.61 -5.44 1.55
CA PHE A 470 -23.96 -5.30 2.11
C PHE A 470 -24.94 -6.29 1.48
N HIS A 471 -24.83 -6.54 0.17
CA HIS A 471 -25.65 -7.53 -0.51
C HIS A 471 -25.33 -8.95 -0.03
N ARG A 472 -24.03 -9.31 0.05
CA ARG A 472 -23.59 -10.61 0.58
C ARG A 472 -24.04 -10.83 2.03
N MET A 473 -24.04 -9.77 2.84
CA MET A 473 -24.57 -9.81 4.20
C MET A 473 -26.07 -10.11 4.21
N LYS A 474 -26.88 -9.41 3.40
CA LYS A 474 -28.32 -9.66 3.29
C LYS A 474 -28.64 -11.10 2.87
N GLU A 475 -27.93 -11.64 1.88
CA GLU A 475 -28.06 -13.05 1.48
C GLU A 475 -27.77 -14.00 2.64
N THR A 476 -26.72 -13.70 3.41
CA THR A 476 -26.32 -14.51 4.58
C THR A 476 -27.39 -14.47 5.67
N ILE A 477 -27.90 -13.28 6.03
CA ILE A 477 -28.96 -13.14 7.03
C ILE A 477 -30.25 -13.86 6.60
N LEU A 478 -30.63 -13.74 5.32
CA LEU A 478 -31.81 -14.42 4.79
C LEU A 478 -31.68 -15.95 4.93
N HIS A 479 -30.51 -16.51 4.59
CA HIS A 479 -30.22 -17.92 4.78
C HIS A 479 -30.29 -18.35 6.26
N GLU A 480 -29.68 -17.58 7.16
CA GLU A 480 -29.73 -17.86 8.60
C GLU A 480 -31.17 -17.81 9.14
N SER A 481 -31.97 -16.84 8.72
CA SER A 481 -33.37 -16.69 9.15
C SER A 481 -34.26 -17.84 8.69
N GLN A 482 -33.98 -18.43 7.51
CA GLN A 482 -34.71 -19.59 7.00
C GLN A 482 -34.44 -20.84 7.84
N ASN A 483 -33.21 -20.95 8.37
CA ASN A 483 -32.78 -22.07 9.20
C ASN A 483 -33.04 -21.86 10.70
N ALA A 484 -33.44 -20.65 11.11
CA ALA A 484 -33.72 -20.32 12.49
C ALA A 484 -34.98 -21.04 13.03
N SER A 485 -34.89 -21.46 14.29
CA SER A 485 -35.99 -22.09 15.04
C SER A 485 -37.21 -21.16 15.18
N LEU A 486 -38.40 -21.74 15.42
CA LEU A 486 -39.65 -20.96 15.60
C LEU A 486 -39.53 -19.92 16.73
N ASP A 487 -38.83 -20.23 17.81
CA ASP A 487 -38.64 -19.30 18.93
C ASP A 487 -37.72 -18.13 18.56
N GLN A 488 -36.72 -18.34 17.70
CA GLN A 488 -35.86 -17.26 17.18
C GLN A 488 -36.63 -16.32 16.25
N ARG A 489 -37.67 -16.79 15.57
CA ARG A 489 -38.50 -15.96 14.67
C ARG A 489 -39.41 -14.96 15.40
N ARG A 490 -39.59 -15.12 16.72
CA ARG A 490 -40.42 -14.21 17.53
C ARG A 490 -39.72 -12.90 17.89
N HIS A 491 -38.40 -12.86 17.81
CA HIS A 491 -37.62 -11.66 18.14
C HIS A 491 -37.58 -10.69 16.95
N LYS A 492 -37.65 -9.39 17.23
CA LYS A 492 -37.49 -8.36 16.19
C LYS A 492 -36.02 -8.25 15.81
N GLN A 493 -35.71 -8.34 14.53
CA GLN A 493 -34.33 -8.24 14.05
C GLN A 493 -33.93 -6.78 13.82
N VAL A 494 -32.75 -6.40 14.30
CA VAL A 494 -32.12 -5.10 14.06
C VAL A 494 -30.83 -5.33 13.30
N ILE A 495 -30.77 -4.91 12.03
CA ILE A 495 -29.61 -5.14 11.16
C ILE A 495 -28.83 -3.85 10.96
N SER A 496 -27.58 -3.83 11.40
CA SER A 496 -26.69 -2.70 11.18
C SER A 496 -26.30 -2.59 9.70
N LYS A 497 -26.47 -1.40 9.10
CA LYS A 497 -25.95 -1.05 7.76
C LYS A 497 -24.48 -0.60 7.81
N CYS A 498 -23.72 -1.03 8.83
CA CYS A 498 -22.34 -0.65 9.04
C CYS A 498 -21.41 -1.86 9.12
N LEU A 499 -20.24 -1.76 8.49
CA LEU A 499 -19.05 -2.57 8.80
C LEU A 499 -18.28 -1.91 9.94
N TRP A 500 -18.22 -2.60 11.08
CA TRP A 500 -17.54 -2.13 12.27
C TRP A 500 -16.11 -2.66 12.34
N GLN A 501 -15.15 -1.74 12.45
CA GLN A 501 -13.74 -2.04 12.67
C GLN A 501 -13.39 -1.71 14.11
N ILE A 502 -13.16 -2.74 14.91
CA ILE A 502 -13.04 -2.61 16.36
C ILE A 502 -11.56 -2.55 16.75
N ILE A 503 -11.17 -1.51 17.46
CA ILE A 503 -9.80 -1.27 17.94
C ILE A 503 -9.78 -1.51 19.46
N PRO A 504 -9.35 -2.70 19.93
CA PRO A 504 -9.15 -2.95 21.35
C PRO A 504 -8.04 -2.06 21.91
N THR A 505 -8.17 -1.61 23.16
CA THR A 505 -7.16 -0.78 23.82
C THR A 505 -5.81 -1.47 23.93
N THR A 506 -5.79 -2.79 24.13
CA THR A 506 -4.53 -3.55 24.17
C THR A 506 -3.92 -3.81 22.80
N CYS A 507 -4.66 -3.58 21.71
CA CYS A 507 -4.36 -4.05 20.36
C CYS A 507 -4.30 -5.59 20.20
N LYS A 508 -4.55 -6.38 21.25
CA LYS A 508 -4.60 -7.85 21.16
C LYS A 508 -5.64 -8.26 20.11
N PHE A 509 -5.29 -9.23 19.27
CA PHE A 509 -6.13 -9.66 18.16
C PHE A 509 -6.70 -11.04 18.42
N THR A 510 -8.03 -11.11 18.60
CA THR A 510 -8.81 -12.33 18.80
C THR A 510 -10.13 -12.22 18.01
N THR A 511 -10.97 -13.24 18.00
CA THR A 511 -12.34 -13.09 17.49
C THR A 511 -13.18 -12.24 18.44
N LEU A 512 -14.25 -11.60 17.96
CA LEU A 512 -15.03 -10.68 18.80
C LEU A 512 -15.75 -11.40 19.95
N ASN A 513 -16.18 -12.64 19.73
CA ASN A 513 -16.81 -13.47 20.77
C ASN A 513 -15.83 -13.91 21.87
N GLU A 514 -14.51 -13.81 21.67
CA GLU A 514 -13.53 -14.00 22.74
C GLU A 514 -13.42 -12.76 23.64
N PHE A 515 -13.79 -11.57 23.14
CA PHE A 515 -13.89 -10.37 23.97
C PHE A 515 -15.20 -10.28 24.74
N ASP A 516 -16.25 -10.90 24.22
CA ASP A 516 -17.60 -10.82 24.76
C ASP A 516 -18.39 -12.09 24.42
N GLU A 517 -18.66 -12.89 25.45
CA GLU A 517 -19.41 -14.15 25.38
C GLU A 517 -20.86 -13.97 24.91
N ASP A 518 -21.42 -12.76 25.00
CA ASP A 518 -22.79 -12.48 24.55
C ASP A 518 -22.89 -12.41 23.02
N LEU A 519 -21.75 -12.30 22.34
CA LEU A 519 -21.68 -12.35 20.87
C LEU A 519 -21.68 -13.79 20.39
N SER A 520 -22.46 -14.04 19.34
CA SER A 520 -22.45 -15.32 18.63
C SER A 520 -21.06 -15.68 18.10
N THR A 521 -20.85 -16.96 17.82
CA THR A 521 -19.74 -17.37 16.95
C THR A 521 -19.83 -16.63 15.60
N PRO A 522 -18.69 -16.29 14.98
CA PRO A 522 -18.69 -15.56 13.71
C PRO A 522 -19.40 -16.36 12.62
N ILE A 523 -20.45 -15.76 12.03
CA ILE A 523 -21.15 -16.32 10.89
C ILE A 523 -20.42 -15.85 9.63
N PRO A 524 -19.82 -16.76 8.84
CA PRO A 524 -19.04 -16.37 7.67
C PRO A 524 -19.96 -15.81 6.58
N VAL A 525 -19.78 -14.55 6.23
CA VAL A 525 -20.42 -13.97 5.05
C VAL A 525 -19.79 -14.61 3.81
N LYS A 526 -20.62 -14.90 2.80
CA LYS A 526 -20.19 -15.46 1.50
C LYS A 526 -18.87 -14.82 1.03
N PRO A 527 -17.79 -15.60 0.87
CA PRO A 527 -16.46 -15.03 0.63
C PRO A 527 -16.33 -14.47 -0.78
N LEU A 528 -15.61 -13.35 -0.90
CA LEU A 528 -15.22 -12.79 -2.19
C LEU A 528 -13.93 -13.45 -2.65
N LYS A 529 -13.95 -14.10 -3.82
CA LYS A 529 -12.76 -14.72 -4.43
C LYS A 529 -12.31 -13.87 -5.60
N THR A 530 -11.05 -13.44 -5.60
CA THR A 530 -10.48 -12.62 -6.68
C THR A 530 -9.03 -12.99 -6.95
N GLN A 531 -8.59 -12.79 -8.19
CA GLN A 531 -7.21 -13.02 -8.59
C GLN A 531 -6.41 -11.72 -8.37
N LEU A 532 -5.42 -11.75 -7.47
CA LEU A 532 -4.52 -10.63 -7.20
C LEU A 532 -3.07 -11.09 -7.35
N PHE A 533 -2.33 -10.43 -8.24
CA PHE A 533 -0.89 -10.65 -8.40
C PHE A 533 -0.52 -12.13 -8.67
N GLY A 534 -1.29 -12.80 -9.53
CA GLY A 534 -1.07 -14.22 -9.82
C GLY A 534 -1.58 -15.18 -8.74
N THR A 535 -2.09 -14.69 -7.61
CA THR A 535 -2.65 -15.51 -6.52
C THR A 535 -4.17 -15.39 -6.42
N LYS A 536 -4.86 -16.51 -6.15
CA LYS A 536 -6.30 -16.52 -5.86
C LYS A 536 -6.51 -16.15 -4.40
N ARG A 537 -6.95 -14.91 -4.15
CA ARG A 537 -7.22 -14.42 -2.80
C ARG A 537 -8.68 -14.62 -2.43
N VAL A 538 -8.90 -15.06 -1.20
CA VAL A 538 -10.23 -15.22 -0.61
C VAL A 538 -10.37 -14.19 0.50
N PHE A 539 -11.35 -13.30 0.35
CA PHE A 539 -11.70 -12.31 1.36
C PHE A 539 -12.96 -12.74 2.10
N THR A 540 -12.87 -12.78 3.42
CA THR A 540 -13.94 -13.20 4.32
C THR A 540 -14.33 -12.04 5.23
N CYS A 541 -15.62 -11.92 5.52
CA CYS A 541 -16.13 -11.04 6.57
C CYS A 541 -16.94 -11.88 7.55
N SER A 542 -16.98 -11.43 8.80
CA SER A 542 -17.74 -12.08 9.85
C SER A 542 -18.99 -11.27 10.19
N LEU A 543 -20.13 -11.93 10.22
CA LEU A 543 -21.38 -11.43 10.76
C LEU A 543 -21.51 -11.94 12.20
N TYR A 544 -21.85 -11.05 13.12
CA TYR A 544 -22.10 -11.39 14.51
C TYR A 544 -23.53 -11.01 14.87
N HIS A 545 -24.10 -11.73 15.83
CA HIS A 545 -25.36 -11.33 16.45
C HIS A 545 -25.34 -11.51 17.96
N PHE A 546 -26.21 -10.76 18.63
CA PHE A 546 -26.44 -10.88 20.08
C PHE A 546 -27.89 -10.49 20.41
N LYS A 547 -28.37 -10.95 21.57
CA LYS A 547 -29.74 -10.72 22.01
C LYS A 547 -29.78 -9.64 23.07
N ARG A 548 -30.72 -8.70 22.95
CA ARG A 548 -31.00 -7.74 24.02
C ARG A 548 -32.48 -7.40 24.07
N SER A 549 -33.08 -7.62 25.23
CA SER A 549 -34.53 -7.45 25.43
C SER A 549 -35.32 -8.32 24.43
N SER A 550 -36.18 -7.71 23.60
CA SER A 550 -36.97 -8.38 22.55
C SER A 550 -36.35 -8.32 21.15
N PHE A 551 -35.09 -7.92 21.05
CA PHE A 551 -34.40 -7.67 19.79
C PHE A 551 -33.19 -8.57 19.60
N ASP A 552 -33.02 -9.04 18.37
CA ASP A 552 -31.82 -9.73 17.91
C ASP A 552 -31.03 -8.77 17.01
N TYR A 553 -29.86 -8.36 17.48
CA TYR A 553 -29.00 -7.41 16.79
C TYR A 553 -28.01 -8.14 15.88
N TYR A 554 -27.89 -7.73 14.64
CA TYR A 554 -26.94 -8.26 13.65
C TYR A 554 -26.01 -7.16 13.15
N PHE A 555 -24.71 -7.43 13.09
CA PHE A 555 -23.74 -6.48 12.54
C PHE A 555 -22.53 -7.17 11.90
N LEU A 556 -21.97 -6.52 10.86
CA LEU A 556 -20.68 -6.90 10.30
C LEU A 556 -19.58 -6.31 11.17
N GLY A 557 -18.70 -7.15 11.68
CA GLY A 557 -17.66 -6.72 12.60
C GLY A 557 -16.38 -7.48 12.40
N ASP A 558 -15.25 -6.80 12.57
CA ASP A 558 -13.98 -7.49 12.79
C ASP A 558 -13.08 -6.63 13.67
N VAL A 559 -12.12 -7.30 14.33
CA VAL A 559 -11.00 -6.57 14.94
C VAL A 559 -10.21 -5.92 13.82
N PHE A 560 -9.89 -4.65 13.99
CA PHE A 560 -9.16 -3.89 13.01
C PHE A 560 -7.76 -4.49 12.81
N THR A 561 -7.55 -5.18 11.69
CA THR A 561 -6.36 -6.01 11.43
C THR A 561 -5.02 -5.31 11.64
N PRO A 562 -4.85 -4.00 11.33
CA PRO A 562 -3.65 -3.25 11.72
C PRO A 562 -3.26 -3.33 13.20
N CYS A 563 -4.21 -3.52 14.12
CA CYS A 563 -3.92 -3.72 15.54
C CYS A 563 -3.15 -5.02 15.78
N LYS A 564 -3.43 -6.08 15.00
CA LYS A 564 -2.67 -7.34 15.04
C LYS A 564 -1.20 -7.10 14.78
N VAL A 565 -0.89 -6.24 13.81
CA VAL A 565 0.48 -5.91 13.45
C VAL A 565 1.16 -5.17 14.59
N LEU A 566 0.51 -4.16 15.18
CA LEU A 566 1.06 -3.46 16.35
C LEU A 566 1.28 -4.39 17.54
N TRP A 567 0.34 -5.30 17.81
CA TRP A 567 0.47 -6.29 18.87
C TRP A 567 1.64 -7.25 18.59
N ALA A 568 1.73 -7.79 17.38
CA ALA A 568 2.82 -8.69 16.99
C ALA A 568 4.19 -7.99 17.05
N MET A 569 4.27 -6.71 16.69
CA MET A 569 5.50 -5.92 16.84
C MET A 569 5.90 -5.83 18.32
N LYS A 570 4.96 -5.48 19.19
CA LYS A 570 5.18 -5.43 20.65
C LYS A 570 5.60 -6.79 21.22
N GLU A 571 4.91 -7.85 20.84
CA GLU A 571 5.15 -9.21 21.34
C GLU A 571 6.48 -9.78 20.85
N SER A 572 6.87 -9.46 19.61
CA SER A 572 8.14 -9.93 19.03
C SER A 572 9.38 -9.34 19.72
N ASP A 573 9.22 -8.19 20.39
CA ASP A 573 10.31 -7.42 21.01
C ASP A 573 11.47 -7.10 20.04
N ILE A 574 11.26 -7.21 18.73
CA ILE A 574 12.19 -6.78 17.66
C ILE A 574 12.23 -5.26 17.59
N VAL A 575 11.09 -4.67 17.93
CA VAL A 575 10.88 -3.25 18.03
C VAL A 575 10.31 -3.05 19.41
N ARG A 576 11.05 -2.49 20.36
CA ARG A 576 10.52 -2.12 21.69
C ARG A 576 9.42 -1.06 21.59
N LEU A 577 8.26 -1.49 21.12
CA LEU A 577 7.04 -0.72 21.08
C LEU A 577 6.47 -0.69 22.49
N SER A 578 6.90 0.30 23.28
CA SER A 578 6.37 0.55 24.62
C SER A 578 4.85 0.71 24.60
N ASP A 579 4.19 0.45 25.72
CA ASP A 579 2.72 0.63 25.84
C ASP A 579 2.26 2.02 25.44
N ARG A 580 3.03 3.04 25.85
CA ARG A 580 2.77 4.45 25.49
C ARG A 580 2.87 4.68 23.98
N ASN A 581 3.89 4.10 23.33
CA ASN A 581 4.06 4.22 21.89
C ASN A 581 2.99 3.43 21.12
N MET A 582 2.64 2.24 21.60
CA MET A 582 1.55 1.44 21.04
C MET A 582 0.23 2.20 21.09
N GLU A 583 -0.08 2.82 22.23
CA GLU A 583 -1.26 3.68 22.38
C GLU A 583 -1.26 4.88 21.41
N LYS A 584 -0.12 5.57 21.29
CA LYS A 584 0.06 6.69 20.34
C LYS A 584 -0.20 6.22 18.90
N GLN A 585 0.37 5.08 18.49
CA GLN A 585 0.19 4.51 17.15
C GLN A 585 -1.25 4.03 16.92
N ARG A 586 -1.88 3.39 17.91
CA ARG A 586 -3.29 2.96 17.88
C ARG A 586 -4.25 4.14 17.69
N ASN A 587 -4.03 5.24 18.43
CA ASN A 587 -4.87 6.43 18.31
C ASN A 587 -4.70 7.09 16.94
N ARG A 588 -3.46 7.12 16.41
CA ARG A 588 -3.20 7.59 15.04
C ARG A 588 -3.84 6.68 14.00
N LEU A 589 -3.79 5.34 14.15
CA LEU A 589 -4.45 4.38 13.27
C LEU A 589 -5.94 4.69 13.13
N LYS A 590 -6.63 4.89 14.26
CA LYS A 590 -8.05 5.28 14.27
C LYS A 590 -8.28 6.59 13.52
N SER A 591 -7.46 7.62 13.79
CA SER A 591 -7.58 8.92 13.14
C SER A 591 -7.35 8.84 11.64
N GLN A 592 -6.29 8.15 11.21
CA GLN A 592 -5.93 7.96 9.81
C GLN A 592 -7.03 7.19 9.07
N MET A 593 -7.54 6.09 9.65
CA MET A 593 -8.61 5.32 9.03
C MET A 593 -9.90 6.14 8.92
N ASN A 594 -10.29 6.87 9.97
CA ASN A 594 -11.47 7.74 9.89
C ASN A 594 -11.29 8.86 8.83
N SER A 595 -10.10 9.42 8.70
CA SER A 595 -9.79 10.40 7.66
C SER A 595 -9.88 9.79 6.26
N LEU A 596 -9.33 8.59 6.08
CA LEU A 596 -9.38 7.84 4.83
C LEU A 596 -10.82 7.52 4.44
N LEU A 597 -11.60 6.92 5.35
CA LEU A 597 -12.98 6.52 5.10
C LEU A 597 -13.89 7.70 4.72
N LYS A 598 -13.72 8.87 5.34
CA LYS A 598 -14.45 10.10 4.95
C LYS A 598 -14.27 10.44 3.46
N THR A 599 -13.11 10.11 2.90
CA THR A 599 -12.77 10.36 1.50
C THR A 599 -13.28 9.25 0.59
N VAL A 600 -13.08 7.98 0.93
CA VAL A 600 -13.31 6.86 0.00
C VAL A 600 -14.65 6.14 0.12
N GLN A 601 -15.32 6.20 1.28
CA GLN A 601 -16.58 5.50 1.52
C GLN A 601 -17.69 5.91 0.53
N LYS A 602 -17.74 7.19 0.15
CA LYS A 602 -18.71 7.69 -0.83
C LYS A 602 -18.52 7.13 -2.25
N ILE A 603 -17.33 6.60 -2.56
CA ILE A 603 -16.96 6.16 -3.90
C ILE A 603 -17.18 4.65 -4.04
N ASP A 604 -16.74 3.88 -3.05
CA ASP A 604 -16.64 2.43 -3.20
C ASP A 604 -17.88 1.66 -2.71
N SER A 605 -18.69 2.23 -1.80
CA SER A 605 -19.89 1.56 -1.26
C SER A 605 -20.91 2.56 -0.70
N PRO A 606 -21.83 3.08 -1.54
CA PRO A 606 -22.84 4.03 -1.08
C PRO A 606 -23.82 3.43 -0.06
N ASP A 607 -24.04 2.11 -0.11
CA ASP A 607 -25.07 1.43 0.68
C ASP A 607 -24.56 0.88 2.03
N LEU A 608 -23.24 0.91 2.26
CA LEU A 608 -22.63 0.38 3.47
C LEU A 608 -21.76 1.44 4.15
N ASN A 609 -22.08 1.72 5.41
CA ASN A 609 -21.26 2.59 6.21
C ASN A 609 -20.08 1.84 6.84
N ILE A 610 -18.94 2.50 7.04
CA ILE A 610 -17.80 1.89 7.75
C ILE A 610 -17.50 2.75 8.95
N LYS A 611 -17.37 2.12 10.11
CA LYS A 611 -17.11 2.81 11.37
C LYS A 611 -15.98 2.17 12.12
N VAL A 612 -15.08 3.01 12.62
CA VAL A 612 -13.95 2.58 13.45
C VAL A 612 -14.21 2.99 14.89
N ILE A 613 -14.33 2.02 15.78
CA ILE A 613 -14.59 2.26 17.21
C ILE A 613 -13.43 1.79 18.06
N SER A 614 -13.23 2.46 19.19
CA SER A 614 -12.30 2.01 20.23
C SER A 614 -13.06 1.21 21.25
N PHE A 615 -12.51 0.08 21.66
CA PHE A 615 -13.09 -0.80 22.68
C PHE A 615 -12.08 -0.99 23.82
N ASN A 616 -12.50 -0.71 25.05
CA ASN A 616 -11.68 -1.00 26.22
C ASN A 616 -11.87 -2.45 26.64
N ASP A 617 -11.04 -3.33 26.07
CA ASP A 617 -11.03 -4.77 26.30
C ASP A 617 -10.53 -5.18 27.70
N ARG A 618 -10.18 -4.21 28.55
CA ARG A 618 -9.95 -4.40 30.00
C ARG A 618 -11.05 -3.78 30.86
N GLY A 619 -12.02 -3.12 30.24
CA GLY A 619 -13.11 -2.45 30.91
C GLY A 619 -14.19 -3.42 31.37
N LYS A 620 -15.10 -2.93 32.22
CA LYS A 620 -16.28 -3.71 32.67
C LYS A 620 -17.40 -3.75 31.62
N LYS A 621 -17.42 -2.79 30.70
CA LYS A 621 -18.48 -2.66 29.70
C LYS A 621 -18.27 -3.67 28.58
N LYS A 622 -19.25 -4.56 28.38
CA LYS A 622 -19.23 -5.58 27.33
C LYS A 622 -19.30 -4.94 25.93
N LEU A 623 -18.74 -5.61 24.92
CA LEU A 623 -18.70 -5.11 23.55
C LEU A 623 -20.10 -5.04 22.94
N SER A 624 -20.93 -6.06 23.15
CA SER A 624 -22.34 -6.14 22.77
C SER A 624 -23.14 -4.95 23.29
N GLU A 625 -22.86 -4.45 24.49
CA GLU A 625 -23.51 -3.25 25.03
C GLU A 625 -23.14 -2.00 24.24
N ILE A 626 -21.85 -1.82 23.94
CA ILE A 626 -21.36 -0.71 23.12
C ILE A 626 -21.96 -0.80 21.72
N MET A 627 -22.01 -2.00 21.12
CA MET A 627 -22.58 -2.22 19.81
C MET A 627 -24.08 -1.92 19.77
N CYS A 628 -24.84 -2.32 20.80
CA CYS A 628 -26.26 -2.00 20.93
C CYS A 628 -26.48 -0.48 20.89
N GLU A 629 -25.77 0.26 21.75
CA GLU A 629 -25.90 1.72 21.83
C GLU A 629 -25.56 2.41 20.51
N GLN A 630 -24.51 1.94 19.82
CA GLN A 630 -24.09 2.50 18.54
C GLN A 630 -25.08 2.19 17.42
N ILE A 631 -25.60 0.96 17.36
CA ILE A 631 -26.59 0.55 16.35
C ILE A 631 -27.92 1.29 16.58
N ASP A 632 -28.39 1.36 17.83
CA ASP A 632 -29.63 2.08 18.17
C ASP A 632 -29.52 3.58 17.84
N SER A 633 -28.35 4.19 18.09
CA SER A 633 -28.10 5.57 17.71
C SER A 633 -28.17 5.79 16.20
N ASP A 634 -27.66 4.84 15.41
CA ASP A 634 -27.68 4.92 13.95
C ASP A 634 -29.09 4.76 13.38
N VAL A 635 -29.87 3.83 13.92
CA VAL A 635 -31.27 3.62 13.54
C VAL A 635 -32.08 4.89 13.79
N LYS A 636 -31.95 5.48 14.99
CA LYS A 636 -32.65 6.73 15.35
C LYS A 636 -32.27 7.92 14.45
N MET A 637 -31.00 8.04 14.05
CA MET A 637 -30.57 9.12 13.15
C MET A 637 -31.13 8.98 11.73
N ILE A 638 -31.36 7.74 11.27
CA ILE A 638 -31.99 7.49 9.98
C ILE A 638 -33.47 7.87 10.05
N GLU A 639 -34.18 7.41 11.08
CA GLU A 639 -35.60 7.71 11.30
C GLU A 639 -35.89 9.20 11.56
N GLY A 640 -34.95 9.94 12.15
CA GLY A 640 -35.11 11.37 12.43
C GLY A 640 -34.89 12.29 11.22
N ASN A 641 -34.13 11.86 10.22
CA ASN A 641 -33.85 12.65 9.01
C ASN A 641 -34.88 12.41 7.90
N GLU A 642 -35.56 11.27 7.93
CA GLU A 642 -36.73 11.00 7.09
C GLU A 642 -37.97 11.31 7.92
N GLY A 643 -38.56 12.50 7.79
CA GLY A 643 -39.73 12.89 8.58
C GLY A 643 -40.86 11.83 8.60
N VAL A 644 -40.91 11.05 9.70
CA VAL A 644 -41.97 10.21 10.29
C VAL A 644 -43.12 9.69 9.38
N PRO A 645 -43.43 8.37 9.35
CA PRO A 645 -42.53 7.20 9.35
C PRO A 645 -42.92 6.12 8.31
N THR A 646 -41.96 5.25 7.97
CA THR A 646 -42.23 3.80 8.03
C THR A 646 -41.27 3.23 9.07
N PRO A 647 -41.67 2.28 9.93
CA PRO A 647 -40.74 1.67 10.89
C PRO A 647 -39.55 1.12 10.10
N ALA A 648 -38.35 1.09 10.71
CA ALA A 648 -37.16 0.37 10.24
C ALA A 648 -37.51 -0.72 9.23
N GLU A 649 -36.83 -0.84 8.08
CA GLU A 649 -37.00 -1.95 7.13
C GLU A 649 -36.98 -3.30 7.88
N HIS A 650 -38.11 -3.66 8.47
CA HIS A 650 -38.52 -4.97 8.83
C HIS A 650 -38.55 -5.57 7.45
N MET A 651 -37.54 -6.38 7.10
CA MET A 651 -37.81 -7.38 6.10
C MET A 651 -39.10 -8.01 6.58
N PRO A 652 -40.22 -7.87 5.83
CA PRO A 652 -41.36 -8.70 6.12
C PRO A 652 -40.76 -10.09 6.10
N LEU A 653 -40.94 -10.85 7.18
CA LEU A 653 -40.84 -12.29 7.05
C LEU A 653 -41.68 -12.58 5.81
N LEU A 654 -41.04 -13.10 4.76
CA LEU A 654 -41.72 -13.56 3.57
C LEU A 654 -42.76 -14.56 4.06
N GLU A 655 -43.97 -14.07 4.32
CA GLU A 655 -45.15 -14.89 4.54
C GLU A 655 -45.31 -15.61 3.20
N ARG A 656 -44.86 -16.87 3.20
CA ARG A 656 -44.97 -17.77 2.06
C ARG A 656 -46.43 -17.80 1.63
N SER A 657 -46.69 -17.40 0.39
CA SER A 657 -47.79 -17.93 -0.42
C SER A 657 -47.63 -19.44 -0.57
#